data_AF-A0A1F9XYS4-F1
#
_entry.id   AF-A0A1F9XYS4-F1
#
_cell.length_a   1.000
_cell.length_b   1.000
_cell.length_c   1.000
_cell.angle_alpha   90.00
_cell.angle_beta   90.00
_cell.angle_gamma   90.00
#
_symmetry.space_group_name_H-M   'P 1'
#
loop_
_entity.id
_entity.type
_entity.pdbx_description
1 polymer ?
#
loop_
_entity_poly.entity_id
_entity_poly.type
_entity_poly.pdbx_seq_one_letter_code
_entity_poly.pdbx_strand_id
1 'polypeptide(L)'
;MKIALGLGLGEPGMAAEAAAKEALKTVPKPDLAVAFASIHLDQEKVHKALCRNLAPAILTGGSSYAEITNAGVSKNSVAIMLLSLEGLKASFSVSKVFEDCRKTGFALAGGVPPFSKDAARKLALIFGSMTTGYEQNMVDAIGEKLGPLPVFGGLTCGDYDRGMNHPDFWTNYQYCGGELNKTGALLTALELPEGCEVSFGYGHGWEPLGSELTVTRADGPEVLEVDGVPVIEFYRQFLGREAKDKFFELMVQRYGFSIVAPCAERSILKLPVSCDFKKGSIRYFPAEDMSGKKVRLIQASRVSLIEGARTAAKECAGAVPGRKPDLVFMVSCCSRSHILHSRENEEVDAVRSVFGADTPVFGFYSGGEIVPWLNSYGGVTSPETGPHGSRYHATTVALMAFYGKDPVKKPALKVRCAAKTDPAEELIRTRAMLERSEELLDNTESFLANLSRKSYKDGELLRRQHEIIHAYTPHGVWKEAGAVALSGGRELKNAEFTGVFMFMDVKGFTAYCEGHTSAEVVKALNGIFTPATDLIYKNGGDVDKFIGDCIFACFNSARDASAAARAILLLFREPGAGNTFSVRIGLNGGRAVRGNVGAPGRREYTFIGDAVNTAQRLEANCEPGKALISADIYRESGDMFRSAEEKVIKLKGKAEPARAFLCGA
;
A
#
# COMPACT_ATOMS: atom_id res chain seq x y z
N MET A 1 -21.18 33.90 16.99
CA MET A 1 -21.54 32.46 16.95
C MET A 1 -21.77 31.95 18.37
N LYS A 2 -22.80 31.12 18.59
CA LYS A 2 -23.02 30.39 19.85
C LYS A 2 -23.09 28.90 19.55
N ILE A 3 -22.35 28.11 20.30
CA ILE A 3 -22.33 26.64 20.20
C ILE A 3 -22.64 26.07 21.57
N ALA A 4 -23.43 25.01 21.61
CA ALA A 4 -23.68 24.23 22.81
C ALA A 4 -23.61 22.74 22.50
N LEU A 5 -23.02 21.99 23.43
CA LEU A 5 -22.97 20.54 23.38
C LEU A 5 -23.85 19.97 24.49
N GLY A 6 -24.46 18.82 24.24
CA GLY A 6 -25.20 18.05 25.23
C GLY A 6 -24.91 16.57 25.08
N LEU A 7 -24.83 15.87 26.20
CA LEU A 7 -24.63 14.42 26.25
C LEU A 7 -25.69 13.76 27.13
N GLY A 8 -26.39 12.80 26.58
CA GLY A 8 -27.43 12.03 27.26
C GLY A 8 -27.04 10.57 27.37
N LEU A 9 -27.31 9.97 28.54
CA LEU A 9 -27.10 8.55 28.83
C LEU A 9 -28.41 7.91 29.29
N GLY A 10 -28.51 6.59 29.13
CA GLY A 10 -29.63 5.79 29.61
C GLY A 10 -30.66 5.49 28.52
N GLU A 11 -31.94 5.42 28.92
CA GLU A 11 -33.03 5.00 28.02
C GLU A 11 -33.15 5.89 26.78
N PRO A 12 -33.38 5.35 25.56
CA PRO A 12 -33.21 6.04 24.28
C PRO A 12 -33.84 7.44 24.20
N GLY A 13 -35.15 7.55 24.49
CA GLY A 13 -35.85 8.84 24.45
C GLY A 13 -35.46 9.80 25.58
N MET A 14 -35.11 9.27 26.75
CA MET A 14 -34.69 10.06 27.91
C MET A 14 -33.28 10.62 27.72
N ALA A 15 -32.37 9.82 27.15
CA ALA A 15 -31.02 10.24 26.78
C ALA A 15 -31.09 11.41 25.78
N ALA A 16 -31.88 11.26 24.71
CA ALA A 16 -32.09 12.33 23.73
C ALA A 16 -32.65 13.62 24.36
N GLU A 17 -33.64 13.50 25.23
CA GLU A 17 -34.23 14.64 25.93
C GLU A 17 -33.24 15.31 26.91
N ALA A 18 -32.44 14.53 27.63
CA ALA A 18 -31.42 15.03 28.53
C ALA A 18 -30.33 15.81 27.78
N ALA A 19 -29.81 15.25 26.69
CA ALA A 19 -28.84 15.90 25.82
C ALA A 19 -29.38 17.22 25.27
N ALA A 20 -30.62 17.21 24.76
CA ALA A 20 -31.25 18.41 24.19
C ALA A 20 -31.43 19.50 25.25
N LYS A 21 -31.96 19.13 26.43
CA LYS A 21 -32.12 20.05 27.57
C LYS A 21 -30.81 20.63 28.05
N GLU A 22 -29.72 19.87 28.04
CA GLU A 22 -28.39 20.38 28.41
C GLU A 22 -27.93 21.45 27.43
N ALA A 23 -27.94 21.15 26.12
CA ALA A 23 -27.46 22.08 25.10
C ALA A 23 -28.34 23.35 25.00
N LEU A 24 -29.66 23.21 25.12
CA LEU A 24 -30.63 24.32 25.04
C LEU A 24 -30.45 25.36 26.16
N LYS A 25 -29.83 25.01 27.30
CA LYS A 25 -29.49 25.99 28.36
C LYS A 25 -28.57 27.09 27.84
N THR A 26 -27.68 26.75 26.91
CA THR A 26 -26.69 27.67 26.35
C THR A 26 -27.15 28.27 25.03
N VAL A 27 -27.87 27.49 24.20
CA VAL A 27 -28.45 27.93 22.92
C VAL A 27 -29.95 27.63 22.90
N PRO A 28 -30.81 28.52 23.45
CA PRO A 28 -32.25 28.27 23.55
C PRO A 28 -33.01 28.29 22.22
N LYS A 29 -32.42 28.92 21.18
CA LYS A 29 -32.99 29.04 19.83
C LYS A 29 -31.90 28.70 18.80
N PRO A 30 -31.62 27.40 18.57
CA PRO A 30 -30.62 27.00 17.59
C PRO A 30 -31.14 27.15 16.15
N ASP A 31 -30.23 27.48 15.24
CA ASP A 31 -30.49 27.50 13.80
C ASP A 31 -30.30 26.09 13.20
N LEU A 32 -29.33 25.33 13.73
CA LEU A 32 -29.00 23.97 13.34
C LEU A 32 -28.72 23.10 14.57
N ALA A 33 -29.22 21.87 14.54
CA ALA A 33 -28.89 20.81 15.49
C ALA A 33 -28.27 19.62 14.75
N VAL A 34 -27.06 19.23 15.14
CA VAL A 34 -26.42 17.99 14.69
C VAL A 34 -26.47 16.99 15.83
N ALA A 35 -27.00 15.79 15.60
CA ALA A 35 -27.14 14.77 16.64
C ALA A 35 -26.64 13.40 16.18
N PHE A 36 -25.93 12.72 17.07
CA PHE A 36 -25.52 11.34 16.91
C PHE A 36 -26.00 10.50 18.09
N ALA A 37 -26.45 9.29 17.81
CA ALA A 37 -26.86 8.36 18.84
C ALA A 37 -26.31 6.96 18.55
N SER A 38 -25.80 6.32 19.59
CA SER A 38 -25.30 4.96 19.51
C SER A 38 -26.34 4.04 18.87
N ILE A 39 -25.91 3.20 17.93
CA ILE A 39 -26.78 2.29 17.17
C ILE A 39 -27.59 1.34 18.07
N HIS A 40 -27.09 1.03 19.27
CA HIS A 40 -27.76 0.16 20.23
C HIS A 40 -29.04 0.76 20.84
N LEU A 41 -29.23 2.07 20.71
CA LEU A 41 -30.46 2.73 21.16
C LEU A 41 -31.58 2.58 20.12
N ASP A 42 -32.82 2.58 20.59
CA ASP A 42 -34.00 2.64 19.74
C ASP A 42 -34.06 3.99 19.00
N GLN A 43 -33.66 3.97 17.73
CA GLN A 43 -33.46 5.16 16.90
C GLN A 43 -34.75 5.93 16.65
N GLU A 44 -35.90 5.25 16.61
CA GLU A 44 -37.20 5.92 16.48
C GLU A 44 -37.54 6.73 17.73
N LYS A 45 -37.31 6.16 18.92
CA LYS A 45 -37.55 6.86 20.19
C LYS A 45 -36.61 8.05 20.36
N VAL A 46 -35.34 7.88 20.00
CA VAL A 46 -34.34 8.97 19.99
C VAL A 46 -34.81 10.09 19.06
N HIS A 47 -35.07 9.78 17.79
CA HIS A 47 -35.45 10.77 16.78
C HIS A 47 -36.73 11.53 17.14
N LYS A 48 -37.78 10.82 17.62
CA LYS A 48 -39.02 11.45 18.10
C LYS A 48 -38.76 12.43 19.26
N ALA A 49 -37.90 12.05 20.21
CA ALA A 49 -37.54 12.91 21.33
C ALA A 49 -36.72 14.13 20.89
N LEU A 50 -35.78 13.97 19.96
CA LEU A 50 -35.01 15.09 19.39
C LEU A 50 -35.92 16.08 18.67
N CYS A 51 -36.78 15.61 17.76
CA CYS A 51 -37.75 16.44 17.04
C CYS A 51 -38.64 17.24 17.98
N ARG A 52 -39.14 16.61 19.05
CA ARG A 52 -40.01 17.27 20.05
C ARG A 52 -39.28 18.39 20.80
N ASN A 53 -38.02 18.17 21.19
CA ASN A 53 -37.29 19.09 22.06
C ASN A 53 -36.54 20.19 21.30
N LEU A 54 -36.19 19.96 20.04
CA LEU A 54 -35.34 20.88 19.25
C LEU A 54 -36.11 21.72 18.24
N ALA A 55 -37.41 21.47 18.03
CA ALA A 55 -38.24 22.29 17.15
C ALA A 55 -38.20 23.78 17.56
N PRO A 56 -38.06 24.73 16.60
CA PRO A 56 -38.11 24.55 15.14
C PRO A 56 -36.75 24.35 14.45
N ALA A 57 -35.67 24.03 15.17
CA ALA A 57 -34.34 23.90 14.57
C ALA A 57 -34.25 22.75 13.57
N ILE A 58 -33.39 22.91 12.56
CA ILE A 58 -33.11 21.85 11.58
C ILE A 58 -32.28 20.76 12.27
N LEU A 59 -32.79 19.53 12.28
CA LEU A 59 -32.08 18.35 12.80
C LEU A 59 -31.34 17.63 11.66
N THR A 60 -30.05 17.38 11.83
CA THR A 60 -29.21 16.58 10.94
C THR A 60 -28.34 15.61 11.75
N GLY A 61 -27.83 14.55 11.12
CA GLY A 61 -26.95 13.57 11.76
C GLY A 61 -27.45 12.13 11.54
N GLY A 62 -27.27 11.26 12.53
CA GLY A 62 -27.66 9.86 12.39
C GLY A 62 -27.18 8.94 13.49
N SER A 63 -27.26 7.63 13.23
CA SER A 63 -26.71 6.62 14.14
C SER A 63 -25.18 6.60 14.09
N SER A 64 -24.56 6.30 15.22
CA SER A 64 -23.11 6.21 15.41
C SER A 64 -22.72 4.90 16.08
N TYR A 65 -21.45 4.50 15.93
CA TYR A 65 -20.90 3.43 16.74
C TYR A 65 -20.60 3.90 18.18
N ALA A 66 -20.07 5.12 18.31
CA ALA A 66 -19.85 5.80 19.58
C ALA A 66 -19.85 7.32 19.35
N GLU A 67 -20.09 8.10 20.39
CA GLU A 67 -20.21 9.55 20.33
C GLU A 67 -18.98 10.21 20.95
N ILE A 68 -18.56 11.33 20.39
CA ILE A 68 -17.36 12.05 20.80
C ILE A 68 -17.76 13.42 21.35
N THR A 69 -17.35 13.70 22.59
CA THR A 69 -17.53 15.01 23.24
C THR A 69 -16.28 15.39 24.05
N ASN A 70 -16.30 16.55 24.74
CA ASN A 70 -15.26 16.90 25.72
C ASN A 70 -15.15 15.91 26.90
N ALA A 71 -16.18 15.10 27.14
CA ALA A 71 -16.13 14.02 28.13
C ALA A 71 -15.36 12.78 27.62
N GLY A 72 -14.90 12.80 26.37
CA GLY A 72 -14.29 11.67 25.69
C GLY A 72 -15.30 10.93 24.81
N VAL A 73 -15.07 9.64 24.66
CA VAL A 73 -15.86 8.71 23.85
C VAL A 73 -16.94 8.06 24.73
N SER A 74 -18.18 8.04 24.24
CA SER A 74 -19.33 7.46 24.95
C SER A 74 -20.08 6.50 24.04
N LYS A 75 -20.54 5.38 24.61
CA LYS A 75 -21.42 4.39 23.96
C LYS A 75 -22.75 4.34 24.70
N ASN A 76 -23.80 3.88 24.03
CA ASN A 76 -25.17 3.89 24.53
C ASN A 76 -25.62 5.29 24.95
N SER A 77 -25.28 6.27 24.12
CA SER A 77 -25.49 7.68 24.41
C SER A 77 -26.24 8.41 23.29
N VAL A 78 -26.52 9.69 23.52
CA VAL A 78 -26.94 10.64 22.49
C VAL A 78 -26.12 11.90 22.69
N ALA A 79 -25.36 12.30 21.68
CA ALA A 79 -24.61 13.55 21.66
C ALA A 79 -25.26 14.54 20.70
N ILE A 80 -25.39 15.80 21.12
CA ILE A 80 -26.01 16.86 20.32
C ILE A 80 -25.09 18.08 20.31
N MET A 81 -24.96 18.68 19.13
CA MET A 81 -24.38 20.00 18.92
C MET A 81 -25.46 20.96 18.40
N LEU A 82 -25.67 22.04 19.13
CA LEU A 82 -26.53 23.15 18.75
C LEU A 82 -25.69 24.33 18.27
N LEU A 83 -25.99 24.80 17.06
CA LEU A 83 -25.37 25.97 16.47
C LEU A 83 -26.41 27.08 16.34
N SER A 84 -26.09 28.26 16.87
CA SER A 84 -26.78 29.49 16.53
C SER A 84 -25.81 30.51 15.97
N LEU A 85 -26.07 30.94 14.75
CA LEU A 85 -25.21 31.78 13.96
C LEU A 85 -26.06 32.73 13.12
N GLU A 86 -26.03 34.01 13.49
CA GLU A 86 -26.75 35.05 12.78
C GLU A 86 -26.36 35.09 11.29
N GLY A 87 -27.34 34.98 10.41
CA GLY A 87 -27.14 34.94 8.96
C GLY A 87 -26.79 33.56 8.38
N LEU A 88 -26.74 32.50 9.20
CA LEU A 88 -26.61 31.13 8.71
C LEU A 88 -27.85 30.76 7.87
N LYS A 89 -27.63 30.28 6.65
CA LYS A 89 -28.67 29.59 5.88
C LYS A 89 -28.31 28.12 5.79
N ALA A 90 -29.28 27.26 6.10
CA ALA A 90 -29.13 25.82 6.02
C ALA A 90 -30.27 25.24 5.18
N SER A 91 -29.93 24.28 4.32
CA SER A 91 -30.87 23.48 3.56
C SER A 91 -30.43 22.02 3.57
N PHE A 92 -31.34 21.11 3.30
CA PHE A 92 -31.04 19.68 3.35
C PHE A 92 -31.70 18.93 2.20
N SER A 93 -31.10 17.80 1.87
CA SER A 93 -31.60 16.85 0.87
C SER A 93 -31.32 15.44 1.35
N VAL A 94 -32.26 14.54 1.09
CA VAL A 94 -32.17 13.13 1.44
C VAL A 94 -32.32 12.30 0.19
N SER A 95 -31.56 11.22 0.11
CA SER A 95 -31.73 10.23 -0.94
C SER A 95 -31.53 8.83 -0.36
N LYS A 96 -32.17 7.84 -0.98
CA LYS A 96 -31.77 6.46 -0.79
C LYS A 96 -30.38 6.26 -1.40
N VAL A 97 -29.61 5.29 -0.89
CA VAL A 97 -28.34 4.94 -1.53
C VAL A 97 -28.58 3.98 -2.68
N PHE A 98 -28.19 4.38 -3.89
CA PHE A 98 -28.21 3.54 -5.09
C PHE A 98 -26.89 2.76 -5.23
N GLU A 99 -26.94 1.62 -5.92
CA GLU A 99 -25.75 0.82 -6.26
C GLU A 99 -24.71 1.66 -7.04
N ASP A 100 -25.19 2.43 -8.02
CA ASP A 100 -24.40 3.50 -8.62
C ASP A 100 -24.44 4.74 -7.70
N CYS A 101 -23.41 4.87 -6.88
CA CYS A 101 -23.26 5.98 -5.93
C CYS A 101 -23.34 7.37 -6.58
N ARG A 102 -23.05 7.52 -7.88
CA ARG A 102 -23.20 8.83 -8.56
C ARG A 102 -24.66 9.27 -8.62
N LYS A 103 -25.61 8.34 -8.79
CA LYS A 103 -27.05 8.65 -8.76
C LYS A 103 -27.47 9.20 -7.41
N THR A 104 -26.94 8.63 -6.32
CA THR A 104 -27.13 9.15 -4.96
C THR A 104 -26.60 10.57 -4.86
N GLY A 105 -25.36 10.82 -5.32
CA GLY A 105 -24.74 12.14 -5.26
C GLY A 105 -25.50 13.22 -6.04
N PHE A 106 -25.94 12.91 -7.27
CA PHE A 106 -26.77 13.84 -8.05
C PHE A 106 -28.15 14.08 -7.46
N ALA A 107 -28.79 13.06 -6.87
CA ALA A 107 -30.07 13.21 -6.21
C ALA A 107 -29.96 14.12 -4.98
N LEU A 108 -28.92 13.92 -4.16
CA LEU A 108 -28.63 14.77 -3.00
C LEU A 108 -28.39 16.21 -3.42
N ALA A 109 -27.46 16.43 -4.36
CA ALA A 109 -27.12 17.76 -4.85
C ALA A 109 -28.27 18.45 -5.59
N GLY A 110 -29.15 17.69 -6.27
CA GLY A 110 -30.33 18.24 -6.94
C GLY A 110 -31.45 18.65 -5.98
N GLY A 111 -31.50 18.06 -4.78
CA GLY A 111 -32.51 18.37 -3.77
C GLY A 111 -32.17 19.57 -2.88
N VAL A 112 -30.92 20.07 -2.91
CA VAL A 112 -30.57 21.32 -2.21
C VAL A 112 -30.83 22.54 -3.12
N PRO A 113 -31.43 23.62 -2.60
CA PRO A 113 -31.55 24.87 -3.35
C PRO A 113 -30.18 25.42 -3.79
N PRO A 114 -30.10 26.15 -4.92
CA PRO A 114 -28.87 26.82 -5.31
C PRO A 114 -28.41 27.80 -4.23
N PHE A 115 -27.10 27.81 -3.96
CA PHE A 115 -26.50 28.78 -3.05
C PHE A 115 -26.71 30.21 -3.53
N SER A 116 -26.90 31.13 -2.59
CA SER A 116 -27.02 32.57 -2.85
C SER A 116 -25.75 33.09 -3.55
N LYS A 117 -25.92 34.08 -4.44
CA LYS A 117 -24.79 34.65 -5.23
C LYS A 117 -23.77 35.38 -4.34
N ASP A 118 -24.24 35.94 -3.24
CA ASP A 118 -23.52 36.69 -2.22
C ASP A 118 -23.05 35.81 -1.04
N ALA A 119 -23.22 34.49 -1.12
CA ALA A 119 -22.77 33.58 -0.06
C ALA A 119 -21.26 33.68 0.16
N ALA A 120 -20.85 34.17 1.34
CA ALA A 120 -19.45 34.39 1.67
C ALA A 120 -18.65 33.07 1.69
N ARG A 121 -19.22 32.02 2.30
CA ARG A 121 -18.65 30.67 2.29
C ARG A 121 -19.77 29.63 2.20
N LYS A 122 -19.50 28.55 1.45
CA LYS A 122 -20.42 27.43 1.21
C LYS A 122 -19.79 26.16 1.75
N LEU A 123 -20.53 25.36 2.48
CA LEU A 123 -20.07 24.09 3.06
C LEU A 123 -21.19 23.06 2.96
N ALA A 124 -20.87 21.79 2.80
CA ALA A 124 -21.83 20.72 2.97
C ALA A 124 -21.41 19.75 4.08
N LEU A 125 -22.38 19.35 4.90
CA LEU A 125 -22.25 18.20 5.78
C LEU A 125 -22.91 16.98 5.13
N ILE A 126 -22.24 15.83 5.16
CA ILE A 126 -22.77 14.57 4.60
C ILE A 126 -22.78 13.46 5.65
N PHE A 127 -23.94 12.82 5.79
CA PHE A 127 -24.12 11.63 6.62
C PHE A 127 -24.84 10.56 5.81
N GLY A 128 -24.16 9.48 5.46
CA GLY A 128 -24.71 8.46 4.58
C GLY A 128 -24.44 7.04 5.05
N SER A 129 -25.14 6.08 4.47
CA SER A 129 -24.86 4.67 4.71
C SER A 129 -23.63 4.22 3.94
N MET A 130 -22.82 3.40 4.60
CA MET A 130 -21.84 2.56 3.93
C MET A 130 -22.56 1.39 3.26
N THR A 131 -22.42 1.22 1.94
CA THR A 131 -23.11 0.15 1.21
C THR A 131 -22.26 -0.52 0.15
N THR A 132 -21.58 0.22 -0.72
CA THR A 132 -20.91 -0.35 -1.90
C THR A 132 -19.39 -0.28 -1.83
N GLY A 133 -18.85 0.61 -0.99
CA GLY A 133 -17.43 0.96 -0.97
C GLY A 133 -17.01 1.99 -2.01
N TYR A 134 -17.91 2.35 -2.94
CA TYR A 134 -17.67 3.35 -3.98
C TYR A 134 -18.21 4.74 -3.59
N GLU A 135 -18.35 5.04 -2.30
CA GLU A 135 -18.93 6.29 -1.82
C GLU A 135 -18.11 7.54 -2.25
N GLN A 136 -16.86 7.38 -2.68
CA GLN A 136 -16.13 8.46 -3.37
C GLN A 136 -16.90 9.00 -4.58
N ASN A 137 -17.55 8.12 -5.36
CA ASN A 137 -18.31 8.50 -6.55
C ASN A 137 -19.55 9.34 -6.20
N MET A 138 -20.11 9.14 -5.00
CA MET A 138 -21.20 9.98 -4.49
C MET A 138 -20.69 11.41 -4.20
N VAL A 139 -19.52 11.53 -3.58
CA VAL A 139 -18.91 12.83 -3.25
C VAL A 139 -18.51 13.58 -4.53
N ASP A 140 -17.94 12.87 -5.51
CA ASP A 140 -17.56 13.46 -6.80
C ASP A 140 -18.80 14.01 -7.53
N ALA A 141 -19.90 13.26 -7.58
CA ALA A 141 -21.15 13.71 -8.21
C ALA A 141 -21.79 14.93 -7.50
N ILE A 142 -21.63 15.06 -6.17
CA ILE A 142 -22.06 16.26 -5.44
C ILE A 142 -21.22 17.48 -5.88
N GLY A 143 -19.89 17.32 -5.93
CA GLY A 143 -18.98 18.39 -6.37
C GLY A 143 -19.22 18.81 -7.82
N GLU A 144 -19.45 17.85 -8.73
CA GLU A 144 -19.80 18.14 -10.13
C GLU A 144 -21.06 19.00 -10.26
N LYS A 145 -22.06 18.78 -9.39
CA LYS A 145 -23.36 19.47 -9.47
C LYS A 145 -23.37 20.82 -8.76
N LEU A 146 -22.72 20.93 -7.60
CA LEU A 146 -22.74 22.13 -6.75
C LEU A 146 -21.54 23.06 -6.96
N GLY A 147 -20.54 22.61 -7.74
CA GLY A 147 -19.27 23.30 -7.91
C GLY A 147 -18.28 23.01 -6.78
N PRO A 148 -17.11 23.68 -6.77
CA PRO A 148 -16.10 23.49 -5.73
C PRO A 148 -16.67 23.86 -4.36
N LEU A 149 -16.92 22.84 -3.54
CA LEU A 149 -17.61 22.91 -2.27
C LEU A 149 -16.91 21.94 -1.29
N PRO A 150 -16.43 22.42 -0.14
CA PRO A 150 -15.99 21.53 0.91
C PRO A 150 -17.17 20.66 1.38
N VAL A 151 -16.99 19.33 1.34
CA VAL A 151 -17.94 18.36 1.88
C VAL A 151 -17.29 17.69 3.10
N PHE A 152 -17.91 17.75 4.26
CA PHE A 152 -17.37 17.16 5.49
C PHE A 152 -18.38 16.23 6.14
N GLY A 153 -17.94 15.14 6.74
CA GLY A 153 -18.79 14.27 7.53
C GLY A 153 -18.31 12.84 7.47
N GLY A 154 -19.24 11.90 7.40
CA GLY A 154 -18.88 10.50 7.39
C GLY A 154 -20.06 9.58 7.12
N LEU A 155 -19.74 8.33 6.88
CA LEU A 155 -20.73 7.28 6.72
C LEU A 155 -21.13 6.77 8.10
N THR A 156 -22.42 6.71 8.40
CA THR A 156 -22.92 6.06 9.61
C THR A 156 -22.78 4.55 9.46
N CYS A 157 -22.37 3.86 10.52
CA CYS A 157 -22.29 2.41 10.56
C CYS A 157 -23.21 1.85 11.64
N GLY A 158 -23.45 0.55 11.57
CA GLY A 158 -24.16 -0.19 12.58
C GLY A 158 -23.24 -0.73 13.68
N ASP A 159 -23.62 -1.88 14.23
CA ASP A 159 -22.92 -2.51 15.35
C ASP A 159 -21.61 -3.18 14.88
N TYR A 160 -20.48 -2.49 15.04
CA TYR A 160 -19.15 -3.01 14.68
C TYR A 160 -18.71 -4.17 15.58
N ASP A 161 -19.22 -4.28 16.81
CA ASP A 161 -18.81 -5.34 17.76
C ASP A 161 -19.29 -6.72 17.31
N ARG A 162 -20.32 -6.75 16.45
CA ARG A 162 -20.82 -7.97 15.77
C ARG A 162 -19.95 -8.39 14.58
N GLY A 163 -19.05 -7.51 14.12
CA GLY A 163 -18.21 -7.69 12.95
C GLY A 163 -18.91 -7.39 11.62
N MET A 164 -18.12 -7.06 10.60
CA MET A 164 -18.62 -6.61 9.28
C MET A 164 -19.44 -7.64 8.51
N ASN A 165 -19.32 -8.92 8.86
CA ASN A 165 -20.10 -10.01 8.26
C ASN A 165 -21.51 -10.14 8.86
N HIS A 166 -21.82 -9.43 9.93
CA HIS A 166 -23.15 -9.46 10.56
C HIS A 166 -24.08 -8.41 9.92
N PRO A 167 -25.37 -8.72 9.66
CA PRO A 167 -26.32 -7.76 9.08
C PRO A 167 -26.48 -6.45 9.88
N ASP A 168 -26.36 -6.54 11.21
CA ASP A 168 -26.47 -5.38 12.10
C ASP A 168 -25.36 -4.34 11.89
N PHE A 169 -24.19 -4.72 11.38
CA PHE A 169 -23.14 -3.77 11.02
C PHE A 169 -23.59 -2.84 9.88
N TRP A 170 -24.40 -3.36 8.96
CA TRP A 170 -24.90 -2.62 7.79
C TRP A 170 -26.17 -1.82 8.09
N THR A 171 -26.80 -2.03 9.26
CA THR A 171 -27.98 -1.29 9.68
C THR A 171 -27.60 0.04 10.30
N ASN A 172 -28.07 1.14 9.71
CA ASN A 172 -27.78 2.50 10.18
C ASN A 172 -28.91 3.47 9.79
N TYR A 173 -28.89 4.65 10.40
CA TYR A 173 -29.98 5.63 10.33
C TYR A 173 -29.46 7.05 10.10
N GLN A 174 -30.22 7.85 9.36
CA GLN A 174 -29.97 9.28 9.12
C GLN A 174 -31.14 10.10 9.67
N TYR A 175 -30.81 11.16 10.39
CA TYR A 175 -31.79 12.07 10.99
C TYR A 175 -31.97 13.28 10.09
N CYS A 176 -33.16 13.46 9.52
CA CYS A 176 -33.42 14.43 8.46
C CYS A 176 -34.61 15.31 8.83
N GLY A 177 -34.41 16.30 9.70
CA GLY A 177 -35.51 17.07 10.26
C GLY A 177 -36.52 16.13 10.94
N GLY A 178 -37.79 16.23 10.52
CA GLY A 178 -38.88 15.37 11.01
C GLY A 178 -38.89 13.94 10.45
N GLU A 179 -37.97 13.57 9.57
CA GLU A 179 -37.90 12.24 8.96
C GLU A 179 -36.71 11.42 9.49
N LEU A 180 -36.94 10.13 9.68
CA LEU A 180 -35.93 9.14 10.04
C LEU A 180 -35.75 8.18 8.86
N ASN A 181 -34.56 8.18 8.26
CA ASN A 181 -34.25 7.31 7.14
C ASN A 181 -33.40 6.14 7.60
N LYS A 182 -33.75 4.94 7.15
CA LYS A 182 -32.94 3.74 7.34
C LYS A 182 -32.13 3.50 6.07
N THR A 183 -30.82 3.34 6.21
CA THR A 183 -29.91 3.06 5.08
C THR A 183 -29.92 4.12 3.94
N GLY A 184 -30.05 5.40 4.28
CA GLY A 184 -30.08 6.52 3.33
C GLY A 184 -28.80 7.36 3.31
N ALA A 185 -28.86 8.48 2.60
CA ALA A 185 -27.85 9.52 2.64
C ALA A 185 -28.51 10.89 2.81
N LEU A 186 -27.86 11.75 3.58
CA LEU A 186 -28.29 13.10 3.92
C LEU A 186 -27.17 14.07 3.57
N LEU A 187 -27.53 15.13 2.86
CA LEU A 187 -26.68 16.27 2.57
C LEU A 187 -27.28 17.52 3.22
N THR A 188 -26.52 18.20 4.06
CA THR A 188 -26.90 19.50 4.63
C THR A 188 -26.01 20.58 4.03
N ALA A 189 -26.57 21.45 3.19
CA ALA A 189 -25.86 22.56 2.56
C ALA A 189 -25.98 23.83 3.44
N LEU A 190 -24.85 24.48 3.69
CA LEU A 190 -24.69 25.60 4.60
C LEU A 190 -24.08 26.81 3.87
N GLU A 191 -24.69 27.99 4.04
CA GLU A 191 -24.09 29.28 3.75
C GLU A 191 -23.64 29.93 5.06
N LEU A 192 -22.33 30.01 5.26
CA LEU A 192 -21.77 30.63 6.47
C LEU A 192 -21.71 32.15 6.28
N PRO A 193 -22.04 32.94 7.32
CA PRO A 193 -21.93 34.38 7.27
C PRO A 193 -20.48 34.86 7.19
N GLU A 194 -20.30 36.11 6.80
CA GLU A 194 -18.99 36.75 6.68
C GLU A 194 -18.23 36.74 8.02
N GLY A 195 -16.92 36.45 7.96
CA GLY A 195 -16.04 36.36 9.13
C GLY A 195 -16.01 34.99 9.81
N CYS A 196 -16.85 34.04 9.42
CA CYS A 196 -16.73 32.64 9.84
C CYS A 196 -15.71 31.90 8.97
N GLU A 197 -14.70 31.27 9.56
CA GLU A 197 -13.71 30.44 8.86
C GLU A 197 -13.90 28.97 9.20
N VAL A 198 -13.48 28.09 8.31
CA VAL A 198 -13.34 26.65 8.58
C VAL A 198 -11.98 26.13 8.12
N SER A 199 -11.48 25.14 8.83
CA SER A 199 -10.32 24.36 8.39
C SER A 199 -10.55 22.87 8.55
N PHE A 200 -9.74 22.10 7.85
CA PHE A 200 -9.84 20.65 7.74
C PHE A 200 -8.49 20.02 8.03
N GLY A 201 -8.51 18.80 8.55
CA GLY A 201 -7.32 17.97 8.65
C GLY A 201 -7.73 16.53 8.86
N TYR A 202 -6.89 15.62 8.43
CA TYR A 202 -7.12 14.20 8.66
C TYR A 202 -5.81 13.47 8.86
N GLY A 203 -5.87 12.31 9.49
CA GLY A 203 -4.68 11.53 9.80
C GLY A 203 -5.06 10.08 10.06
N HIS A 204 -4.20 9.17 9.60
CA HIS A 204 -4.47 7.75 9.71
C HIS A 204 -3.61 7.04 10.75
N GLY A 205 -2.32 7.41 10.90
CA GLY A 205 -1.44 6.74 11.85
C GLY A 205 -0.99 5.32 11.44
N TRP A 206 -1.44 4.83 10.29
CA TRP A 206 -0.87 3.62 9.66
C TRP A 206 0.53 3.88 9.11
N GLU A 207 1.43 2.95 9.36
CA GLU A 207 2.85 3.06 9.01
C GLU A 207 3.24 2.07 7.91
N PRO A 208 4.10 2.46 6.95
CA PRO A 208 4.55 1.58 5.89
C PRO A 208 5.44 0.45 6.39
N LEU A 209 5.21 -0.73 5.83
CA LEU A 209 5.96 -1.96 5.99
C LEU A 209 6.62 -2.32 4.67
N GLY A 210 7.95 -2.45 4.67
CA GLY A 210 8.66 -2.95 3.50
C GLY A 210 8.82 -1.97 2.35
N SER A 211 9.02 -2.52 1.15
CA SER A 211 9.16 -1.76 -0.08
C SER A 211 7.82 -1.51 -0.76
N GLU A 212 7.85 -0.61 -1.75
CA GLU A 212 6.73 -0.47 -2.68
C GLU A 212 6.57 -1.72 -3.53
N LEU A 213 5.31 -2.09 -3.74
CA LEU A 213 4.83 -3.23 -4.49
C LEU A 213 3.93 -2.77 -5.62
N THR A 214 3.75 -3.60 -6.63
CA THR A 214 2.83 -3.38 -7.75
C THR A 214 1.70 -4.38 -7.68
N VAL A 215 0.46 -3.92 -7.68
CA VAL A 215 -0.68 -4.82 -7.91
C VAL A 215 -0.67 -5.25 -9.37
N THR A 216 -0.14 -6.44 -9.65
CA THR A 216 0.04 -6.94 -11.03
C THR A 216 -1.24 -7.49 -11.62
N ARG A 217 -2.18 -7.96 -10.78
CA ARG A 217 -3.48 -8.45 -11.22
C ARG A 217 -4.57 -8.16 -10.19
N ALA A 218 -5.63 -7.48 -10.64
CA ALA A 218 -6.84 -7.22 -9.86
C ALA A 218 -8.10 -7.26 -10.75
N ASP A 219 -9.26 -7.33 -10.12
CA ASP A 219 -10.60 -7.25 -10.71
C ASP A 219 -11.38 -6.21 -9.90
N GLY A 220 -11.21 -4.93 -10.26
CA GLY A 220 -11.66 -3.81 -9.45
C GLY A 220 -10.98 -3.82 -8.07
N PRO A 221 -11.73 -3.87 -6.96
CA PRO A 221 -11.18 -3.92 -5.59
C PRO A 221 -10.70 -5.32 -5.18
N GLU A 222 -10.94 -6.36 -5.98
CA GLU A 222 -10.44 -7.71 -5.72
C GLU A 222 -9.00 -7.82 -6.22
N VAL A 223 -8.03 -7.85 -5.31
CA VAL A 223 -6.62 -8.06 -5.67
C VAL A 223 -6.37 -9.57 -5.77
N LEU A 224 -5.75 -10.01 -6.86
CA LEU A 224 -5.35 -11.41 -7.06
C LEU A 224 -3.84 -11.61 -6.94
N GLU A 225 -3.05 -10.60 -7.30
CA GLU A 225 -1.60 -10.74 -7.43
C GLU A 225 -0.88 -9.42 -7.17
N VAL A 226 0.26 -9.50 -6.48
CA VAL A 226 1.15 -8.39 -6.16
C VAL A 226 2.58 -8.81 -6.51
N ASP A 227 3.27 -8.01 -7.34
CA ASP A 227 4.61 -8.27 -7.88
C ASP A 227 4.81 -9.69 -8.44
N GLY A 228 3.81 -10.22 -9.16
CA GLY A 228 3.88 -11.58 -9.71
C GLY A 228 3.54 -12.70 -8.73
N VAL A 229 3.26 -12.37 -7.46
CA VAL A 229 2.95 -13.34 -6.40
C VAL A 229 1.44 -13.32 -6.09
N PRO A 230 0.76 -14.48 -6.04
CA PRO A 230 -0.63 -14.55 -5.60
C PRO A 230 -0.84 -13.88 -4.24
N VAL A 231 -1.83 -13.02 -4.11
CA VAL A 231 -1.94 -12.13 -2.94
C VAL A 231 -2.10 -12.89 -1.61
N ILE A 232 -2.80 -14.02 -1.60
CA ILE A 232 -2.94 -14.87 -0.41
C ILE A 232 -1.57 -15.43 0.00
N GLU A 233 -0.78 -15.89 -0.97
CA GLU A 233 0.58 -16.40 -0.72
C GLU A 233 1.53 -15.30 -0.27
N PHE A 234 1.38 -14.09 -0.81
CA PHE A 234 2.07 -12.91 -0.31
C PHE A 234 1.77 -12.70 1.18
N TYR A 235 0.51 -12.62 1.60
CA TYR A 235 0.17 -12.45 3.02
C TYR A 235 0.60 -13.63 3.91
N ARG A 236 0.59 -14.88 3.41
CA ARG A 236 1.06 -16.07 4.15
C ARG A 236 2.54 -16.00 4.50
N GLN A 237 3.36 -15.27 3.74
CA GLN A 237 4.76 -15.05 4.09
C GLN A 237 4.91 -14.26 5.40
N PHE A 238 3.93 -13.42 5.74
CA PHE A 238 3.94 -12.59 6.96
C PHE A 238 3.18 -13.24 8.11
N LEU A 239 2.05 -13.88 7.80
CA LEU A 239 1.13 -14.42 8.80
C LEU A 239 1.42 -15.88 9.19
N GLY A 240 2.31 -16.55 8.44
CA GLY A 240 2.61 -17.96 8.59
C GLY A 240 1.71 -18.85 7.74
N ARG A 241 2.30 -19.90 7.15
CA ARG A 241 1.62 -20.81 6.22
C ARG A 241 0.60 -21.74 6.88
N GLU A 242 0.65 -21.89 8.20
CA GLU A 242 -0.23 -22.80 8.97
C GLU A 242 -1.53 -22.12 9.43
N ALA A 243 -1.71 -20.83 9.16
CA ALA A 243 -2.92 -20.10 9.55
C ALA A 243 -4.17 -20.66 8.83
N LYS A 244 -5.14 -21.15 9.61
CA LYS A 244 -6.46 -21.53 9.09
C LYS A 244 -7.16 -20.32 8.47
N ASP A 245 -7.92 -20.53 7.39
CA ASP A 245 -8.59 -19.48 6.60
C ASP A 245 -9.29 -18.38 7.43
N LYS A 246 -10.13 -18.75 8.42
CA LYS A 246 -10.81 -17.77 9.26
C LYS A 246 -9.86 -16.94 10.13
N PHE A 247 -8.80 -17.56 10.66
CA PHE A 247 -7.78 -16.85 11.42
C PHE A 247 -6.93 -15.96 10.51
N PHE A 248 -6.59 -16.46 9.31
CA PHE A 248 -5.88 -15.71 8.30
C PHE A 248 -6.63 -14.43 7.91
N GLU A 249 -7.93 -14.52 7.61
CA GLU A 249 -8.74 -13.36 7.23
C GLU A 249 -8.78 -12.28 8.34
N LEU A 250 -8.95 -12.69 9.61
CA LEU A 250 -8.89 -11.77 10.75
C LEU A 250 -7.52 -11.08 10.88
N MET A 251 -6.44 -11.82 10.61
CA MET A 251 -5.09 -11.28 10.69
C MET A 251 -4.75 -10.37 9.52
N VAL A 252 -5.20 -10.69 8.31
CA VAL A 252 -5.02 -9.87 7.11
C VAL A 252 -5.63 -8.48 7.29
N GLN A 253 -6.78 -8.36 7.97
CA GLN A 253 -7.41 -7.06 8.29
C GLN A 253 -6.54 -6.10 9.10
N ARG A 254 -5.47 -6.60 9.76
CA ARG A 254 -4.48 -5.77 10.47
C ARG A 254 -3.43 -5.16 9.54
N TYR A 255 -3.41 -5.54 8.27
CA TYR A 255 -2.41 -5.15 7.28
C TYR A 255 -3.10 -4.61 6.02
N GLY A 256 -3.01 -3.31 5.81
CA GLY A 256 -3.60 -2.64 4.66
C GLY A 256 -2.59 -2.41 3.53
N PHE A 257 -3.05 -1.75 2.48
CA PHE A 257 -2.22 -1.08 1.49
C PHE A 257 -2.38 0.44 1.58
N SER A 258 -1.28 1.17 1.48
CA SER A 258 -1.29 2.61 1.18
C SER A 258 -0.96 2.83 -0.29
N ILE A 259 -1.76 3.65 -0.97
CA ILE A 259 -1.45 4.20 -2.29
C ILE A 259 -0.93 5.61 -2.07
N VAL A 260 0.33 5.88 -2.45
CA VAL A 260 0.91 7.22 -2.33
C VAL A 260 0.37 8.08 -3.48
N ALA A 261 -0.32 9.17 -3.16
CA ALA A 261 -0.80 10.10 -4.17
C ALA A 261 0.37 10.94 -4.73
N PRO A 262 0.49 11.12 -6.05
CA PRO A 262 1.61 11.84 -6.67
C PRO A 262 1.80 13.30 -6.22
N CYS A 263 0.74 13.95 -5.70
CA CYS A 263 0.70 15.41 -5.58
C CYS A 263 0.77 15.98 -4.16
N ALA A 264 0.96 15.19 -3.09
CA ALA A 264 0.88 15.76 -1.74
C ALA A 264 1.62 15.00 -0.61
N GLU A 265 2.44 13.99 -0.89
CA GLU A 265 2.96 13.06 0.15
C GLU A 265 1.84 12.39 0.99
N ARG A 266 0.58 12.46 0.52
CA ARG A 266 -0.58 11.89 1.22
C ARG A 266 -0.87 10.48 0.69
N SER A 267 -1.22 9.59 1.60
CA SER A 267 -1.63 8.22 1.28
C SER A 267 -3.14 8.01 1.37
N ILE A 268 -3.69 7.30 0.39
CA ILE A 268 -5.03 6.74 0.46
C ILE A 268 -4.89 5.31 0.97
N LEU A 269 -5.61 4.99 2.04
CA LEU A 269 -5.54 3.68 2.66
C LEU A 269 -6.57 2.73 2.04
N LYS A 270 -6.18 1.47 1.94
CA LYS A 270 -6.96 0.34 1.45
C LYS A 270 -6.84 -0.80 2.44
N LEU A 271 -7.95 -1.19 3.03
CA LEU A 271 -8.00 -2.25 4.01
C LEU A 271 -8.58 -3.49 3.35
N PRO A 272 -7.98 -4.66 3.57
CA PRO A 272 -8.62 -5.89 3.19
C PRO A 272 -9.86 -6.10 4.07
N VAL A 273 -10.98 -6.49 3.47
CA VAL A 273 -12.27 -6.69 4.16
C VAL A 273 -12.78 -8.13 4.06
N SER A 274 -12.38 -8.87 3.03
CA SER A 274 -12.74 -10.28 2.85
C SER A 274 -11.72 -11.03 2.00
N CYS A 275 -11.59 -12.33 2.24
CA CYS A 275 -10.75 -13.23 1.44
C CYS A 275 -11.60 -14.26 0.69
N ASP A 276 -11.36 -14.42 -0.62
CA ASP A 276 -11.88 -15.56 -1.38
C ASP A 276 -10.72 -16.54 -1.64
N PHE A 277 -10.64 -17.57 -0.80
CA PHE A 277 -9.59 -18.59 -0.89
C PHE A 277 -9.71 -19.49 -2.13
N LYS A 278 -10.90 -19.59 -2.76
CA LYS A 278 -11.08 -20.36 -4.00
C LYS A 278 -10.60 -19.57 -5.21
N LYS A 279 -10.93 -18.27 -5.27
CA LYS A 279 -10.42 -17.35 -6.31
C LYS A 279 -8.96 -16.97 -6.07
N GLY A 280 -8.48 -17.10 -4.83
CA GLY A 280 -7.17 -16.62 -4.41
C GLY A 280 -7.09 -15.10 -4.34
N SER A 281 -8.20 -14.42 -4.04
CA SER A 281 -8.29 -12.96 -4.01
C SER A 281 -8.55 -12.40 -2.61
N ILE A 282 -8.20 -11.12 -2.43
CA ILE A 282 -8.54 -10.34 -1.24
C ILE A 282 -9.21 -9.05 -1.70
N ARG A 283 -10.38 -8.76 -1.14
CA ARG A 283 -11.15 -7.55 -1.42
C ARG A 283 -10.65 -6.39 -0.58
N TYR A 284 -10.39 -5.24 -1.21
CA TYR A 284 -9.94 -4.03 -0.52
C TYR A 284 -11.01 -2.93 -0.47
N PHE A 285 -10.96 -2.12 0.58
CA PHE A 285 -11.90 -1.05 0.89
C PHE A 285 -11.17 0.24 1.36
N PRO A 286 -11.59 1.46 0.98
CA PRO A 286 -12.66 1.79 0.03
C PRO A 286 -12.45 1.19 -1.36
N ALA A 287 -13.53 0.85 -2.05
CA ALA A 287 -13.46 0.18 -3.33
C ALA A 287 -12.95 1.12 -4.43
N GLU A 288 -11.97 0.66 -5.19
CA GLU A 288 -11.53 1.23 -6.47
C GLU A 288 -10.82 0.13 -7.27
N ASP A 289 -10.55 0.38 -8.56
CA ASP A 289 -9.71 -0.52 -9.34
C ASP A 289 -8.26 -0.48 -8.86
N MET A 290 -7.75 -1.61 -8.39
CA MET A 290 -6.40 -1.73 -7.84
C MET A 290 -5.34 -2.05 -8.92
N SER A 291 -5.76 -2.37 -10.15
CA SER A 291 -4.88 -2.86 -11.22
C SER A 291 -3.75 -1.88 -11.55
N GLY A 292 -2.50 -2.37 -11.53
CA GLY A 292 -1.31 -1.59 -11.88
C GLY A 292 -0.87 -0.56 -10.83
N LYS A 293 -1.60 -0.41 -9.71
CA LYS A 293 -1.27 0.56 -8.68
C LYS A 293 -0.01 0.17 -7.92
N LYS A 294 0.78 1.21 -7.59
CA LYS A 294 1.86 1.12 -6.62
C LYS A 294 1.30 1.21 -5.21
N VAL A 295 1.58 0.21 -4.39
CA VAL A 295 1.10 0.08 -3.02
C VAL A 295 2.25 -0.20 -2.06
N ARG A 296 2.08 0.17 -0.80
CA ARG A 296 2.94 -0.31 0.29
C ARG A 296 2.08 -1.01 1.31
N LEU A 297 2.55 -2.15 1.81
CA LEU A 297 1.93 -2.78 2.97
C LEU A 297 1.99 -1.80 4.14
N ILE A 298 0.93 -1.71 4.93
CA ILE A 298 0.84 -0.81 6.08
C ILE A 298 0.26 -1.55 7.28
N GLN A 299 0.60 -1.09 8.47
CA GLN A 299 0.03 -1.57 9.72
C GLN A 299 -0.14 -0.40 10.69
N ALA A 300 -1.15 -0.49 11.56
CA ALA A 300 -1.34 0.43 12.66
C ALA A 300 -1.04 -0.23 14.01
N SER A 301 -0.60 0.60 14.95
CA SER A 301 -0.55 0.31 16.38
C SER A 301 -1.42 1.32 17.13
N ARG A 302 -1.79 1.05 18.39
CA ARG A 302 -2.55 2.02 19.19
C ARG A 302 -1.84 3.37 19.30
N VAL A 303 -0.53 3.34 19.53
CA VAL A 303 0.32 4.55 19.61
C VAL A 303 0.30 5.33 18.30
N SER A 304 0.49 4.64 17.17
CA SER A 304 0.55 5.31 15.87
C SER A 304 -0.80 5.89 15.46
N LEU A 305 -1.93 5.24 15.82
CA LEU A 305 -3.27 5.80 15.61
C LEU A 305 -3.47 7.11 16.38
N ILE A 306 -3.08 7.18 17.65
CA ILE A 306 -3.16 8.39 18.47
C ILE A 306 -2.31 9.52 17.86
N GLU A 307 -1.11 9.24 17.38
CA GLU A 307 -0.30 10.25 16.68
C GLU A 307 -0.90 10.64 15.33
N GLY A 308 -1.62 9.74 14.66
CA GLY A 308 -2.45 10.05 13.49
C GLY A 308 -3.51 11.12 13.81
N ALA A 309 -4.18 11.01 14.95
CA ALA A 309 -5.14 12.02 15.40
C ALA A 309 -4.48 13.36 15.76
N ARG A 310 -3.30 13.31 16.38
CA ARG A 310 -2.49 14.51 16.63
C ARG A 310 -2.05 15.19 15.34
N THR A 311 -1.69 14.42 14.33
CA THR A 311 -1.31 14.91 12.99
C THR A 311 -2.49 15.60 12.33
N ALA A 312 -3.67 14.96 12.31
CA ALA A 312 -4.90 15.57 11.82
C ALA A 312 -5.18 16.93 12.49
N ALA A 313 -5.01 17.00 13.81
CA ALA A 313 -5.24 18.21 14.58
C ALA A 313 -4.22 19.31 14.27
N LYS A 314 -2.92 18.97 14.18
CA LYS A 314 -1.85 19.92 13.81
C LYS A 314 -2.11 20.51 12.42
N GLU A 315 -2.48 19.67 11.46
CA GLU A 315 -2.80 20.07 10.10
C GLU A 315 -4.02 21.01 10.04
N CYS A 316 -5.09 20.65 10.76
CA CYS A 316 -6.31 21.43 10.83
C CYS A 316 -6.09 22.79 11.53
N ALA A 317 -5.33 22.82 12.62
CA ALA A 317 -4.96 24.06 13.32
C ALA A 317 -4.01 24.94 12.48
N GLY A 318 -3.05 24.33 11.80
CA GLY A 318 -2.04 25.04 10.99
C GLY A 318 -2.63 25.79 9.80
N ALA A 319 -3.80 25.41 9.32
CA ALA A 319 -4.50 26.09 8.24
C ALA A 319 -5.08 27.47 8.62
N VAL A 320 -5.25 27.75 9.92
CA VAL A 320 -5.73 29.05 10.44
C VAL A 320 -4.83 29.49 11.61
N PRO A 321 -3.57 29.87 11.32
CA PRO A 321 -2.57 30.08 12.36
C PRO A 321 -2.95 31.23 13.31
N GLY A 322 -2.68 31.03 14.60
CA GLY A 322 -2.92 32.04 15.64
C GLY A 322 -4.37 32.23 16.07
N ARG A 323 -5.32 31.48 15.51
CA ARG A 323 -6.73 31.49 15.93
C ARG A 323 -7.08 30.21 16.70
N LYS A 324 -7.85 30.35 17.78
CA LYS A 324 -8.45 29.21 18.49
C LYS A 324 -9.83 28.92 17.90
N PRO A 325 -10.16 27.67 17.57
CA PRO A 325 -11.50 27.34 17.09
C PRO A 325 -12.53 27.40 18.22
N ASP A 326 -13.77 27.72 17.85
CA ASP A 326 -14.91 27.66 18.74
C ASP A 326 -15.45 26.23 18.91
N LEU A 327 -15.15 25.36 17.95
CA LEU A 327 -15.51 23.95 17.94
C LEU A 327 -14.62 23.17 16.98
N VAL A 328 -14.28 21.94 17.36
CA VAL A 328 -13.72 20.92 16.47
C VAL A 328 -14.75 19.81 16.28
N PHE A 329 -15.20 19.61 15.05
CA PHE A 329 -16.01 18.47 14.65
C PHE A 329 -15.10 17.32 14.24
N MET A 330 -15.11 16.23 15.01
CA MET A 330 -14.31 15.02 14.81
C MET A 330 -15.15 13.87 14.27
N VAL A 331 -14.69 13.22 13.20
CA VAL A 331 -15.29 12.01 12.63
C VAL A 331 -14.18 10.96 12.55
N SER A 332 -14.31 9.85 13.28
CA SER A 332 -13.25 8.85 13.42
C SER A 332 -13.76 7.46 13.02
N CYS A 333 -12.99 6.68 12.27
CA CYS A 333 -13.45 5.37 11.82
C CYS A 333 -13.64 4.40 13.00
N CYS A 334 -14.75 3.67 13.05
CA CYS A 334 -15.06 2.65 14.06
C CYS A 334 -13.97 1.56 14.18
N SER A 335 -13.30 1.22 13.08
CA SER A 335 -12.14 0.32 13.11
C SER A 335 -10.98 0.84 13.97
N ARG A 336 -10.81 2.17 14.08
CA ARG A 336 -9.79 2.78 14.95
C ARG A 336 -10.15 2.57 16.41
N SER A 337 -11.42 2.78 16.78
CA SER A 337 -11.90 2.47 18.13
C SER A 337 -11.72 0.98 18.46
N HIS A 338 -11.99 0.09 17.50
CA HIS A 338 -11.73 -1.34 17.70
C HIS A 338 -10.25 -1.66 17.99
N ILE A 339 -9.31 -0.96 17.35
CA ILE A 339 -7.86 -1.11 17.61
C ILE A 339 -7.47 -0.46 18.93
N LEU A 340 -7.96 0.75 19.21
CA LEU A 340 -7.64 1.56 20.40
C LEU A 340 -8.22 0.97 21.69
N HIS A 341 -9.40 0.33 21.61
CA HIS A 341 -10.11 -0.30 22.71
C HIS A 341 -10.27 0.65 23.91
N SER A 342 -9.63 0.40 25.05
CA SER A 342 -9.72 1.27 26.24
C SER A 342 -9.11 2.67 26.05
N ARG A 343 -8.28 2.85 25.01
CA ARG A 343 -7.52 4.08 24.72
C ARG A 343 -8.23 5.03 23.76
N GLU A 344 -9.49 4.79 23.44
CA GLU A 344 -10.33 5.66 22.61
C GLU A 344 -10.32 7.14 23.06
N ASN A 345 -10.29 7.38 24.38
CA ASN A 345 -10.23 8.73 24.94
C ASN A 345 -8.90 9.45 24.63
N GLU A 346 -7.80 8.70 24.54
CA GLU A 346 -6.49 9.29 24.20
C GLU A 346 -6.47 9.86 22.78
N GLU A 347 -7.31 9.34 21.87
CA GLU A 347 -7.49 9.92 20.54
C GLU A 347 -8.10 11.33 20.62
N VAL A 348 -9.14 11.50 21.44
CA VAL A 348 -9.80 12.80 21.68
C VAL A 348 -8.84 13.75 22.42
N ASP A 349 -8.11 13.26 23.40
CA ASP A 349 -7.13 14.04 24.15
C ASP A 349 -5.96 14.49 23.29
N ALA A 350 -5.50 13.67 22.34
CA ALA A 350 -4.48 14.05 21.36
C ALA A 350 -4.96 15.23 20.51
N VAL A 351 -6.20 15.23 20.03
CA VAL A 351 -6.79 16.36 19.30
C VAL A 351 -6.87 17.60 20.20
N ARG A 352 -7.40 17.46 21.42
CA ARG A 352 -7.57 18.57 22.37
C ARG A 352 -6.24 19.16 22.82
N SER A 353 -5.18 18.36 22.91
CA SER A 353 -3.85 18.86 23.28
C SER A 353 -3.26 19.82 22.25
N VAL A 354 -3.69 19.75 20.99
CA VAL A 354 -3.28 20.68 19.92
C VAL A 354 -4.13 21.96 19.94
N PHE A 355 -5.45 21.82 20.04
CA PHE A 355 -6.37 22.97 20.01
C PHE A 355 -6.56 23.67 21.36
N GLY A 356 -6.05 23.09 22.45
CA GLY A 356 -6.24 23.51 23.83
C GLY A 356 -7.36 22.74 24.53
N ALA A 357 -7.13 22.40 25.81
CA ALA A 357 -8.02 21.53 26.58
C ALA A 357 -9.48 22.05 26.67
N ASP A 358 -9.70 23.36 26.69
CA ASP A 358 -11.04 23.95 26.77
C ASP A 358 -11.79 24.03 25.43
N THR A 359 -11.15 23.66 24.33
CA THR A 359 -11.79 23.70 23.01
C THR A 359 -12.92 22.66 22.96
N PRO A 360 -14.15 23.05 22.60
CA PRO A 360 -15.24 22.11 22.38
C PRO A 360 -14.91 21.13 21.27
N VAL A 361 -15.11 19.84 21.52
CA VAL A 361 -15.02 18.75 20.55
C VAL A 361 -16.36 18.06 20.50
N PHE A 362 -16.86 17.83 19.29
CA PHE A 362 -18.11 17.11 19.03
C PHE A 362 -17.89 16.17 17.86
N GLY A 363 -18.52 15.00 17.87
CA GLY A 363 -18.26 14.03 16.83
C GLY A 363 -18.87 12.68 17.05
N PHE A 364 -18.46 11.74 16.23
CA PHE A 364 -18.86 10.35 16.32
C PHE A 364 -17.85 9.41 15.67
N TYR A 365 -17.93 8.14 16.05
CA TYR A 365 -17.28 7.06 15.34
C TYR A 365 -18.13 6.60 14.15
N SER A 366 -17.54 6.70 12.95
CA SER A 366 -18.14 6.48 11.64
C SER A 366 -17.74 5.14 11.01
N GLY A 367 -18.47 4.71 10.01
CA GLY A 367 -18.07 3.66 9.08
C GLY A 367 -16.98 4.09 8.08
N GLY A 368 -16.86 5.39 7.85
CA GLY A 368 -15.81 5.99 7.03
C GLY A 368 -15.97 7.51 6.99
N GLU A 369 -14.94 8.22 6.54
CA GLU A 369 -14.81 9.67 6.74
C GLU A 369 -14.84 10.39 5.40
N ILE A 370 -15.51 11.55 5.32
CA ILE A 370 -15.50 12.41 4.14
C ILE A 370 -14.91 13.75 4.56
N VAL A 371 -13.79 14.14 3.95
CA VAL A 371 -13.04 15.34 4.32
C VAL A 371 -12.37 15.97 3.09
N PRO A 372 -12.29 17.31 3.02
CA PRO A 372 -11.55 17.96 1.95
C PRO A 372 -10.08 17.54 1.88
N TRP A 373 -9.56 17.43 0.66
CA TRP A 373 -8.15 17.09 0.43
C TRP A 373 -7.18 18.20 0.85
N LEU A 374 -7.64 19.43 0.99
CA LEU A 374 -6.82 20.57 1.41
C LEU A 374 -7.32 21.11 2.74
N ASN A 375 -6.41 21.67 3.52
CA ASN A 375 -6.68 21.97 4.93
C ASN A 375 -7.37 23.33 5.13
N SER A 376 -7.21 24.26 4.19
CA SER A 376 -7.83 25.60 4.23
C SER A 376 -9.02 25.70 3.30
N TYR A 377 -10.08 26.41 3.71
CA TYR A 377 -11.25 26.69 2.85
C TYR A 377 -10.86 27.22 1.46
N GLY A 378 -10.04 28.27 1.41
CA GLY A 378 -9.64 28.92 0.14
C GLY A 378 -8.91 27.98 -0.81
N GLY A 379 -8.06 27.10 -0.28
CA GLY A 379 -7.40 26.05 -1.07
C GLY A 379 -8.38 25.05 -1.67
N VAL A 380 -9.37 24.60 -0.89
CA VAL A 380 -10.40 23.66 -1.35
C VAL A 380 -11.28 24.27 -2.45
N THR A 381 -11.63 25.55 -2.33
CA THR A 381 -12.53 26.22 -3.28
C THR A 381 -11.82 26.86 -4.48
N SER A 382 -10.49 26.76 -4.58
CA SER A 382 -9.72 27.37 -5.66
C SER A 382 -10.02 26.69 -7.00
N PRO A 383 -10.27 27.43 -8.09
CA PRO A 383 -10.43 26.85 -9.44
C PRO A 383 -9.14 26.22 -9.99
N GLU A 384 -7.97 26.68 -9.53
CA GLU A 384 -6.66 26.31 -10.09
C GLU A 384 -6.19 24.93 -9.67
N THR A 385 -6.79 24.35 -8.65
CA THR A 385 -6.32 23.11 -8.05
C THR A 385 -6.88 21.88 -8.82
N GLY A 386 -8.01 21.99 -9.53
CA GLY A 386 -8.72 20.87 -10.17
C GLY A 386 -10.02 20.52 -9.41
N PRO A 387 -10.65 19.35 -9.59
CA PRO A 387 -11.85 19.01 -8.82
C PRO A 387 -11.45 18.68 -7.36
N HIS A 388 -11.21 19.72 -6.55
CA HIS A 388 -10.98 19.59 -5.12
C HIS A 388 -12.32 19.50 -4.39
N GLY A 389 -12.98 18.38 -4.66
CA GLY A 389 -14.02 17.81 -3.82
C GLY A 389 -13.38 16.98 -2.72
N SER A 390 -14.14 16.72 -1.68
CA SER A 390 -13.68 15.90 -0.57
C SER A 390 -13.40 14.47 -0.98
N ARG A 391 -12.56 13.79 -0.19
CA ARG A 391 -12.27 12.38 -0.38
C ARG A 391 -12.97 11.54 0.67
N TYR A 392 -13.28 10.32 0.26
CA TYR A 392 -13.73 9.25 1.10
C TYR A 392 -12.52 8.50 1.65
N HIS A 393 -12.45 8.38 2.97
CA HIS A 393 -11.39 7.72 3.72
C HIS A 393 -11.96 6.58 4.57
N ALA A 394 -11.10 5.61 4.88
CA ALA A 394 -11.35 4.60 5.89
C ALA A 394 -10.17 4.55 6.86
N THR A 395 -10.37 4.02 8.07
CA THR A 395 -9.36 3.95 9.16
C THR A 395 -8.70 5.29 9.51
N THR A 396 -9.37 6.39 9.20
CA THR A 396 -8.83 7.73 9.35
C THR A 396 -9.63 8.46 10.43
N VAL A 397 -9.02 9.49 11.02
CA VAL A 397 -9.76 10.51 11.76
C VAL A 397 -9.74 11.78 10.94
N ALA A 398 -10.92 12.35 10.71
CA ALA A 398 -11.14 13.60 10.01
C ALA A 398 -11.66 14.67 10.97
N LEU A 399 -11.12 15.88 10.84
CA LEU A 399 -11.44 17.03 11.67
C LEU A 399 -11.89 18.19 10.80
N MET A 400 -12.91 18.89 11.26
CA MET A 400 -13.28 20.21 10.77
C MET A 400 -13.36 21.18 11.95
N ALA A 401 -12.58 22.25 11.92
CA ALA A 401 -12.58 23.28 12.95
C ALA A 401 -13.37 24.50 12.47
N PHE A 402 -14.23 25.04 13.34
CA PHE A 402 -15.01 26.27 13.09
C PHE A 402 -14.44 27.45 13.87
N TYR A 403 -14.35 28.60 13.20
CA TYR A 403 -13.88 29.86 13.79
C TYR A 403 -14.88 30.98 13.49
N GLY A 404 -15.54 31.53 14.52
CA GLY A 404 -16.46 32.66 14.41
C GLY A 404 -15.74 34.00 14.24
N LYS A 405 -16.50 35.06 13.95
CA LYS A 405 -15.96 36.40 13.64
C LYS A 405 -15.17 37.05 14.79
N ASP A 406 -15.66 36.90 16.03
CA ASP A 406 -15.02 37.43 17.23
C ASP A 406 -14.35 36.30 18.02
N PRO A 407 -13.07 36.42 18.44
CA PRO A 407 -12.48 35.47 19.38
C PRO A 407 -13.30 35.50 20.66
N VAL A 408 -14.00 34.40 20.94
CA VAL A 408 -14.92 34.33 22.07
C VAL A 408 -14.14 34.51 23.39
N LYS A 409 -14.33 35.65 24.08
CA LYS A 409 -14.01 35.78 25.51
C LYS A 409 -15.10 35.04 26.31
N LYS A 410 -14.99 33.74 26.55
CA LYS A 410 -15.95 33.03 27.44
C LYS A 410 -15.34 31.91 28.30
N PRO A 411 -15.95 31.67 29.48
CA PRO A 411 -15.43 30.78 30.51
C PRO A 411 -15.58 29.31 30.11
N ALA A 412 -14.72 28.46 30.70
CA ALA A 412 -14.65 27.03 30.44
C ALA A 412 -16.03 26.35 30.37
N LEU A 413 -16.31 25.70 29.24
CA LEU A 413 -17.50 24.88 29.03
C LEU A 413 -17.41 23.67 29.99
N LYS A 414 -18.10 23.74 31.14
CA LYS A 414 -18.22 22.58 32.04
C LYS A 414 -19.28 21.63 31.50
N VAL A 415 -18.87 20.64 30.71
CA VAL A 415 -19.68 19.44 30.51
C VAL A 415 -19.78 18.74 31.86
N ARG A 416 -20.96 18.75 32.50
CA ARG A 416 -21.20 18.01 33.74
C ARG A 416 -21.89 16.70 33.38
N CYS A 417 -21.14 15.61 33.35
CA CYS A 417 -21.72 14.27 33.33
C CYS A 417 -22.68 14.11 34.51
N ALA A 418 -23.97 13.95 34.24
CA ALA A 418 -24.92 13.45 35.21
C ALA A 418 -24.80 11.93 35.30
N ALA A 419 -23.67 11.44 35.82
CA ALA A 419 -23.52 10.05 36.22
C ALA A 419 -23.46 10.00 37.75
N LYS A 420 -24.60 9.71 38.38
CA LYS A 420 -24.59 9.14 39.73
C LYS A 420 -24.38 7.65 39.57
N THR A 421 -23.18 7.17 39.89
CA THR A 421 -22.93 5.84 40.46
C THR A 421 -21.47 5.73 40.89
N ASP A 422 -21.26 5.48 42.18
CA ASP A 422 -20.03 4.84 42.66
C ASP A 422 -20.08 3.36 42.24
N PRO A 423 -18.93 2.78 41.84
CA PRO A 423 -18.52 1.56 42.53
C PRO A 423 -17.05 1.61 42.99
N ALA A 424 -16.92 1.54 44.31
CA ALA A 424 -15.79 1.17 45.15
C ALA A 424 -14.56 0.57 44.45
N GLU A 425 -13.38 1.07 44.84
CA GLU A 425 -11.98 0.68 44.57
C GLU A 425 -11.65 -0.58 43.74
N GLU A 426 -12.42 -1.66 43.84
CA GLU A 426 -12.29 -2.90 43.06
C GLU A 426 -12.48 -2.68 41.56
N LEU A 427 -13.40 -1.80 41.14
CA LEU A 427 -13.57 -1.44 39.72
C LEU A 427 -12.36 -0.64 39.19
N ILE A 428 -11.82 0.25 40.03
CA ILE A 428 -10.60 1.02 39.73
C ILE A 428 -9.39 0.10 39.62
N ARG A 429 -9.24 -0.87 40.54
CA ARG A 429 -8.17 -1.87 40.50
C ARG A 429 -8.29 -2.77 39.27
N THR A 430 -9.49 -3.23 38.94
CA THR A 430 -9.73 -4.08 37.75
C THR A 430 -9.40 -3.32 36.46
N ARG A 431 -9.80 -2.04 36.38
CA ARG A 431 -9.44 -1.16 35.26
C ARG A 431 -7.94 -0.96 35.15
N ALA A 432 -7.25 -0.68 36.25
CA ALA A 432 -5.79 -0.53 36.25
C ALA A 432 -5.06 -1.83 35.86
N MET A 433 -5.58 -3.00 36.23
CA MET A 433 -5.05 -4.30 35.79
C MET A 433 -5.27 -4.54 34.29
N LEU A 434 -6.46 -4.20 33.77
CA LEU A 434 -6.76 -4.25 32.33
C LEU A 434 -5.84 -3.31 31.54
N GLU A 435 -5.68 -2.06 31.98
CA GLU A 435 -4.78 -1.08 31.36
C GLU A 435 -3.33 -1.60 31.30
N ARG A 436 -2.84 -2.21 32.40
CA ARG A 436 -1.49 -2.79 32.42
C ARG A 436 -1.37 -4.04 31.53
N SER A 437 -2.41 -4.87 31.46
CA SER A 437 -2.45 -6.01 30.53
C SER A 437 -2.47 -5.57 29.07
N GLU A 438 -3.19 -4.51 28.78
CA GLU A 438 -3.27 -3.90 27.46
C GLU A 438 -1.97 -3.22 27.05
N GLU A 439 -1.30 -2.53 27.97
CA GLU A 439 0.05 -2.01 27.74
C GLU A 439 1.04 -3.13 27.43
N LEU A 440 0.93 -4.28 28.11
CA LEU A 440 1.76 -5.46 27.82
C LEU A 440 1.47 -6.03 26.41
N LEU A 441 0.19 -6.10 26.04
CA LEU A 441 -0.25 -6.50 24.70
C LEU A 441 0.24 -5.52 23.64
N ASP A 442 0.12 -4.21 23.86
CA ASP A 442 0.60 -3.16 22.96
C ASP A 442 2.11 -3.27 22.74
N ASN A 443 2.87 -3.48 23.82
CA ASN A 443 4.32 -3.68 23.75
C ASN A 443 4.67 -4.96 23.00
N THR A 444 3.89 -6.04 23.19
CA THR A 444 4.08 -7.31 22.49
C THR A 444 3.73 -7.19 21.01
N GLU A 445 2.60 -6.58 20.66
CA GLU A 445 2.20 -6.31 19.28
C GLU A 445 3.22 -5.40 18.58
N SER A 446 3.67 -4.33 19.26
CA SER A 446 4.71 -3.44 18.73
C SER A 446 6.02 -4.18 18.52
N PHE A 447 6.41 -5.06 19.45
CA PHE A 447 7.59 -5.90 19.30
C PHE A 447 7.46 -6.86 18.11
N LEU A 448 6.33 -7.56 17.98
CA LEU A 448 6.06 -8.48 16.87
C LEU A 448 5.99 -7.75 15.52
N ALA A 449 5.35 -6.58 15.47
CA ALA A 449 5.29 -5.71 14.30
C ALA A 449 6.70 -5.25 13.91
N ASN A 450 7.52 -4.82 14.86
CA ASN A 450 8.91 -4.43 14.60
C ASN A 450 9.78 -5.62 14.17
N LEU A 451 9.58 -6.80 14.75
CA LEU A 451 10.27 -8.02 14.35
C LEU A 451 9.87 -8.45 12.94
N SER A 452 8.59 -8.35 12.58
CA SER A 452 8.06 -8.61 11.25
C SER A 452 8.63 -7.60 10.24
N ARG A 453 8.62 -6.29 10.56
CA ARG A 453 9.25 -5.23 9.76
C ARG A 453 10.71 -5.51 9.49
N LYS A 454 11.47 -5.84 10.54
CA LYS A 454 12.91 -6.10 10.44
C LYS A 454 13.17 -7.34 9.60
N SER A 455 12.50 -8.45 9.92
CA SER A 455 12.63 -9.71 9.18
C SER A 455 12.30 -9.54 7.70
N TYR A 456 11.28 -8.74 7.37
CA TYR A 456 10.94 -8.43 5.98
C TYR A 456 12.01 -7.60 5.29
N LYS A 457 12.48 -6.51 5.92
CA LYS A 457 13.53 -5.65 5.35
C LYS A 457 14.82 -6.44 5.13
N ASP A 458 15.20 -7.28 6.08
CA ASP A 458 16.39 -8.11 6.01
C ASP A 458 16.22 -9.19 4.92
N GLY A 459 15.04 -9.83 4.84
CA GLY A 459 14.72 -10.83 3.82
C GLY A 459 14.73 -10.26 2.40
N GLU A 460 14.13 -9.09 2.19
CA GLU A 460 14.10 -8.42 0.88
C GLU A 460 15.50 -7.91 0.48
N LEU A 461 16.27 -7.38 1.42
CA LEU A 461 17.67 -7.02 1.20
C LEU A 461 18.47 -8.23 0.74
N LEU A 462 18.36 -9.36 1.44
CA LEU A 462 19.05 -10.60 1.09
C LEU A 462 18.60 -11.13 -0.27
N ARG A 463 17.31 -11.08 -0.59
CA ARG A 463 16.79 -11.49 -1.91
C ARG A 463 17.40 -10.66 -3.04
N ARG A 464 17.38 -9.32 -2.91
CA ARG A 464 17.97 -8.41 -3.91
C ARG A 464 19.47 -8.60 -4.04
N GLN A 465 20.18 -8.74 -2.92
CA GLN A 465 21.60 -9.06 -2.93
C GLN A 465 21.86 -10.39 -3.66
N HIS A 466 21.04 -11.41 -3.42
CA HIS A 466 21.12 -12.68 -4.13
C HIS A 466 20.88 -12.52 -5.63
N GLU A 467 19.85 -11.80 -6.06
CA GLU A 467 19.57 -11.56 -7.49
C GLU A 467 20.73 -10.85 -8.20
N ILE A 468 21.30 -9.84 -7.54
CA ILE A 468 22.48 -9.13 -8.05
C ILE A 468 23.67 -10.09 -8.15
N ILE A 469 24.01 -10.82 -7.08
CA ILE A 469 25.15 -11.74 -7.04
C ILE A 469 24.98 -12.90 -8.04
N HIS A 470 23.77 -13.39 -8.21
CA HIS A 470 23.44 -14.45 -9.16
C HIS A 470 23.81 -14.06 -10.59
N ALA A 471 23.57 -12.81 -11.00
CA ALA A 471 23.95 -12.31 -12.32
C ALA A 471 25.48 -12.30 -12.58
N TYR A 472 26.30 -12.34 -11.53
CA TYR A 472 27.77 -12.44 -11.62
C TYR A 472 28.30 -13.86 -11.36
N THR A 473 27.42 -14.86 -11.19
CA THR A 473 27.78 -16.23 -10.81
C THR A 473 27.37 -17.21 -11.91
N PRO A 474 28.24 -18.13 -12.35
CA PRO A 474 27.87 -19.17 -13.32
C PRO A 474 26.66 -19.99 -12.87
N HIS A 475 25.78 -20.37 -13.80
CA HIS A 475 24.54 -21.09 -13.46
C HIS A 475 24.82 -22.43 -12.75
N GLY A 476 25.84 -23.17 -13.19
CA GLY A 476 26.24 -24.41 -12.54
C GLY A 476 26.73 -24.19 -11.10
N VAL A 477 27.50 -23.12 -10.86
CA VAL A 477 27.99 -22.76 -9.52
C VAL A 477 26.82 -22.45 -8.60
N TRP A 478 25.85 -21.67 -9.06
CA TRP A 478 24.67 -21.33 -8.28
C TRP A 478 23.86 -22.58 -7.88
N LYS A 479 23.61 -23.46 -8.84
CA LYS A 479 22.88 -24.71 -8.61
C LYS A 479 23.57 -25.61 -7.59
N GLU A 480 24.89 -25.75 -7.69
CA GLU A 480 25.69 -26.53 -6.73
C GLU A 480 25.73 -25.89 -5.35
N ALA A 481 25.90 -24.56 -5.29
CA ALA A 481 25.92 -23.82 -4.04
C ALA A 481 24.59 -23.95 -3.30
N GLY A 482 23.46 -23.92 -4.02
CA GLY A 482 22.14 -24.18 -3.46
C GLY A 482 22.02 -25.58 -2.83
N ALA A 483 22.51 -26.62 -3.51
CA ALA A 483 22.51 -27.98 -2.98
C ALA A 483 23.42 -28.14 -1.74
N VAL A 484 24.58 -27.48 -1.74
CA VAL A 484 25.50 -27.46 -0.59
C VAL A 484 24.87 -26.73 0.60
N ALA A 485 24.24 -25.58 0.37
CA ALA A 485 23.56 -24.82 1.42
C ALA A 485 22.40 -25.61 2.04
N LEU A 486 21.59 -26.31 1.23
CA LEU A 486 20.49 -27.17 1.70
C LEU A 486 20.97 -28.32 2.59
N SER A 487 22.19 -28.81 2.37
CA SER A 487 22.81 -29.86 3.20
C SER A 487 23.61 -29.31 4.39
N GLY A 488 23.55 -27.99 4.65
CA GLY A 488 24.28 -27.34 5.73
C GLY A 488 25.78 -27.15 5.46
N GLY A 489 26.24 -27.43 4.24
CA GLY A 489 27.61 -27.19 3.82
C GLY A 489 27.89 -25.71 3.58
N ARG A 490 29.17 -25.35 3.56
CA ARG A 490 29.63 -23.95 3.44
C ARG A 490 30.60 -23.71 2.27
N GLU A 491 30.94 -24.75 1.52
CA GLU A 491 31.96 -24.67 0.47
C GLU A 491 31.70 -25.71 -0.62
N LEU A 492 31.90 -25.31 -1.88
CA LEU A 492 31.91 -26.22 -3.03
C LEU A 492 33.20 -27.05 -2.98
N LYS A 493 33.10 -28.38 -3.08
CA LYS A 493 34.28 -29.24 -3.05
C LYS A 493 34.88 -29.37 -4.45
N ASN A 494 36.21 -29.35 -4.53
CA ASN A 494 36.90 -29.63 -5.80
C ASN A 494 36.51 -31.03 -6.30
N ALA A 495 36.26 -31.14 -7.59
CA ALA A 495 35.84 -32.38 -8.25
C ALA A 495 36.57 -32.57 -9.58
N GLU A 496 36.83 -33.83 -9.93
CA GLU A 496 37.22 -34.15 -11.30
C GLU A 496 36.03 -33.99 -12.24
N PHE A 497 36.28 -33.41 -13.41
CA PHE A 497 35.31 -33.23 -14.47
C PHE A 497 35.88 -33.74 -15.78
N THR A 498 35.09 -34.55 -16.49
CA THR A 498 35.41 -34.97 -17.87
C THR A 498 34.34 -34.42 -18.78
N GLY A 499 34.73 -33.62 -19.75
CA GLY A 499 33.80 -33.00 -20.68
C GLY A 499 34.51 -32.25 -21.78
N VAL A 500 33.80 -31.31 -22.40
CA VAL A 500 34.28 -30.53 -23.54
C VAL A 500 34.33 -29.06 -23.17
N PHE A 501 35.45 -28.42 -23.49
CA PHE A 501 35.70 -27.02 -23.20
C PHE A 501 35.63 -26.21 -24.48
N MET A 502 34.94 -25.08 -24.42
CA MET A 502 34.76 -24.14 -25.50
C MET A 502 35.37 -22.80 -25.14
N PHE A 503 36.20 -22.27 -26.04
CA PHE A 503 36.58 -20.86 -26.05
C PHE A 503 36.00 -20.22 -27.31
N MET A 504 35.32 -19.09 -27.17
CA MET A 504 34.85 -18.27 -28.27
C MET A 504 35.45 -16.87 -28.12
N ASP A 505 36.09 -16.35 -29.16
CA ASP A 505 36.70 -15.01 -29.16
C ASP A 505 36.19 -14.16 -30.33
N VAL A 506 36.18 -12.85 -30.16
CA VAL A 506 35.66 -11.90 -31.14
C VAL A 506 36.79 -11.28 -31.96
N LYS A 507 36.83 -11.57 -33.26
CA LYS A 507 37.87 -11.00 -34.12
C LYS A 507 37.69 -9.48 -34.26
N GLY A 508 38.75 -8.74 -33.93
CA GLY A 508 38.84 -7.29 -34.15
C GLY A 508 38.26 -6.45 -33.02
N PHE A 509 37.83 -7.06 -31.92
CA PHE A 509 37.22 -6.32 -30.81
C PHE A 509 38.21 -5.43 -30.06
N THR A 510 39.47 -5.86 -29.90
CA THR A 510 40.53 -5.01 -29.31
C THR A 510 40.69 -3.70 -30.08
N ALA A 511 40.76 -3.76 -31.42
CA ALA A 511 40.85 -2.57 -32.28
C ALA A 511 39.57 -1.73 -32.22
N TYR A 512 38.40 -2.37 -32.08
CA TYR A 512 37.14 -1.66 -31.87
C TYR A 512 37.17 -0.82 -30.58
N CYS A 513 37.77 -1.33 -29.49
CA CYS A 513 37.87 -0.61 -28.22
C CYS A 513 38.71 0.67 -28.31
N GLU A 514 39.69 0.75 -29.20
CA GLU A 514 40.56 1.92 -29.35
C GLU A 514 39.84 3.13 -29.96
N GLY A 515 38.76 2.91 -30.72
CA GLY A 515 38.03 3.94 -31.45
C GLY A 515 36.63 4.28 -30.93
N HIS A 516 36.18 3.66 -29.84
CA HIS A 516 34.81 3.79 -29.33
C HIS A 516 34.77 4.14 -27.85
N THR A 517 33.66 4.72 -27.40
CA THR A 517 33.45 5.03 -25.98
C THR A 517 33.20 3.75 -25.18
N SER A 518 33.44 3.80 -23.86
CA SER A 518 33.20 2.66 -22.96
C SER A 518 31.75 2.16 -23.00
N ALA A 519 30.77 3.05 -23.13
CA ALA A 519 29.36 2.69 -23.25
C ALA A 519 29.04 1.93 -24.56
N GLU A 520 29.65 2.34 -25.68
CA GLU A 520 29.52 1.67 -26.98
C GLU A 520 30.21 0.30 -26.97
N VAL A 521 31.40 0.21 -26.39
CA VAL A 521 32.14 -1.05 -26.21
C VAL A 521 31.32 -2.05 -25.41
N VAL A 522 30.78 -1.65 -24.25
CA VAL A 522 29.94 -2.53 -23.42
C VAL A 522 28.66 -2.95 -24.16
N LYS A 523 28.01 -2.03 -24.88
CA LYS A 523 26.81 -2.33 -25.67
C LYS A 523 27.10 -3.34 -26.79
N ALA A 524 28.19 -3.15 -27.53
CA ALA A 524 28.61 -4.05 -28.59
C ALA A 524 28.98 -5.44 -28.04
N LEU A 525 29.73 -5.49 -26.93
CA LEU A 525 30.11 -6.74 -26.29
C LEU A 525 28.88 -7.52 -25.81
N ASN A 526 27.94 -6.85 -25.12
CA ASN A 526 26.70 -7.47 -24.67
C ASN A 526 25.81 -7.93 -25.84
N GLY A 527 25.83 -7.21 -26.97
CA GLY A 527 25.14 -7.60 -28.20
C GLY A 527 25.68 -8.88 -28.83
N ILE A 528 26.96 -9.20 -28.61
CA ILE A 528 27.59 -10.46 -29.04
C ILE A 528 27.38 -11.55 -28.00
N PHE A 529 27.65 -11.25 -26.72
CA PHE A 529 27.63 -12.23 -25.64
C PHE A 529 26.23 -12.76 -25.38
N THR A 530 25.21 -11.92 -25.29
CA THR A 530 23.83 -12.34 -24.96
C THR A 530 23.34 -13.49 -25.86
N PRO A 531 23.30 -13.34 -27.20
CA PRO A 531 22.79 -14.43 -28.04
C PRO A 531 23.76 -15.63 -28.12
N ALA A 532 25.07 -15.44 -27.95
CA ALA A 532 26.03 -16.54 -27.89
C ALA A 532 25.84 -17.38 -26.62
N THR A 533 25.68 -16.74 -25.45
CA THR A 533 25.41 -17.43 -24.18
C THR A 533 24.08 -18.15 -24.19
N ASP A 534 23.04 -17.56 -24.79
CA ASP A 534 21.73 -18.23 -24.95
C ASP A 534 21.87 -19.54 -25.74
N LEU A 535 22.68 -19.55 -26.80
CA LEU A 535 22.95 -20.75 -27.59
C LEU A 535 23.77 -21.79 -26.81
N ILE A 536 24.73 -21.38 -25.99
CA ILE A 536 25.47 -22.27 -25.10
C ILE A 536 24.51 -22.96 -24.13
N TYR A 537 23.68 -22.20 -23.42
CA TYR A 537 22.73 -22.75 -22.45
C TYR A 537 21.65 -23.62 -23.11
N LYS A 538 21.13 -23.21 -24.28
CA LYS A 538 20.10 -23.96 -25.02
C LYS A 538 20.59 -25.34 -25.48
N ASN A 539 21.90 -25.48 -25.72
CA ASN A 539 22.52 -26.77 -26.04
C ASN A 539 23.07 -27.48 -24.79
N GLY A 540 22.71 -27.06 -23.57
CA GLY A 540 23.10 -27.76 -22.34
C GLY A 540 24.53 -27.49 -21.86
N GLY A 541 25.19 -26.44 -22.38
CA GLY A 541 26.44 -25.94 -21.83
C GLY A 541 26.25 -25.00 -20.64
N ASP A 542 27.34 -24.72 -19.94
CA ASP A 542 27.42 -23.71 -18.86
C ASP A 542 28.56 -22.75 -19.14
N VAL A 543 28.31 -21.44 -19.01
CA VAL A 543 29.33 -20.40 -19.20
C VAL A 543 30.08 -20.25 -17.87
N ASP A 544 31.37 -20.55 -17.88
CA ASP A 544 32.22 -20.47 -16.69
C ASP A 544 32.61 -19.03 -16.38
N LYS A 545 33.09 -18.28 -17.38
CA LYS A 545 33.39 -16.86 -17.26
C LYS A 545 33.57 -16.17 -18.60
N PHE A 546 33.61 -14.84 -18.54
CA PHE A 546 34.06 -13.98 -19.63
C PHE A 546 35.51 -13.53 -19.36
N ILE A 547 36.35 -13.54 -20.39
CA ILE A 547 37.76 -13.15 -20.32
C ILE A 547 37.99 -12.09 -21.41
N GLY A 548 37.79 -10.82 -21.09
CA GLY A 548 37.78 -9.76 -22.10
C GLY A 548 36.65 -9.98 -23.11
N ASP A 549 36.99 -10.13 -24.38
CA ASP A 549 36.10 -10.45 -25.50
C ASP A 549 35.90 -11.96 -25.73
N CYS A 550 36.42 -12.79 -24.82
CA CYS A 550 36.31 -14.23 -24.91
C CYS A 550 35.24 -14.81 -23.95
N ILE A 551 34.49 -15.80 -24.43
CA ILE A 551 33.60 -16.64 -23.63
C ILE A 551 34.30 -17.98 -23.36
N PHE A 552 34.39 -18.39 -22.10
CA PHE A 552 34.79 -19.73 -21.69
C PHE A 552 33.57 -20.52 -21.19
N ALA A 553 33.32 -21.68 -21.80
CA ALA A 553 32.20 -22.55 -21.46
C ALA A 553 32.59 -24.03 -21.40
N CYS A 554 31.76 -24.82 -20.73
CA CYS A 554 31.93 -26.27 -20.63
C CYS A 554 30.64 -27.01 -21.02
N PHE A 555 30.80 -28.26 -21.47
CA PHE A 555 29.72 -29.15 -21.88
C PHE A 555 30.00 -30.57 -21.40
N ASN A 556 28.93 -31.33 -21.15
CA ASN A 556 29.01 -32.76 -20.79
C ASN A 556 29.13 -33.68 -22.02
N SER A 557 28.90 -33.17 -23.24
CA SER A 557 28.95 -33.97 -24.46
C SER A 557 29.59 -33.24 -25.64
N ALA A 558 30.32 -33.98 -26.48
CA ALA A 558 30.88 -33.49 -27.74
C ALA A 558 29.80 -32.99 -28.70
N ARG A 559 28.68 -33.70 -28.75
CA ARG A 559 27.55 -33.40 -29.62
C ARG A 559 26.95 -32.03 -29.33
N ASP A 560 26.71 -31.74 -28.07
CA ASP A 560 26.11 -30.48 -27.61
C ASP A 560 27.05 -29.29 -27.80
N ALA A 561 28.34 -29.47 -27.48
CA ALA A 561 29.37 -28.47 -27.71
C ALA A 561 29.49 -28.10 -29.20
N SER A 562 29.52 -29.10 -30.08
CA SER A 562 29.56 -28.90 -31.53
C SER A 562 28.28 -28.26 -32.07
N ALA A 563 27.10 -28.62 -31.54
CA ALA A 563 25.83 -28.01 -31.91
C ALA A 563 25.78 -26.52 -31.52
N ALA A 564 26.24 -26.18 -30.31
CA ALA A 564 26.38 -24.79 -29.86
C ALA A 564 27.35 -24.01 -30.74
N ALA A 565 28.54 -24.56 -31.01
CA ALA A 565 29.54 -23.93 -31.86
C ALA A 565 28.99 -23.62 -33.26
N ARG A 566 28.32 -24.61 -33.88
CA ARG A 566 27.69 -24.42 -35.19
C ARG A 566 26.62 -23.34 -35.17
N ALA A 567 25.75 -23.33 -34.17
CA ALA A 567 24.68 -22.34 -34.07
C ALA A 567 25.24 -20.91 -33.90
N ILE A 568 26.29 -20.77 -33.09
CA ILE A 568 27.02 -19.50 -32.91
C ILE A 568 27.65 -19.06 -34.23
N LEU A 569 28.35 -19.96 -34.94
CA LEU A 569 28.94 -19.63 -36.24
C LEU A 569 27.89 -19.18 -37.25
N LEU A 570 26.73 -19.82 -37.31
CA LEU A 570 25.61 -19.40 -38.17
C LEU A 570 25.10 -18.00 -37.81
N LEU A 571 24.98 -17.70 -36.52
CA LEU A 571 24.54 -16.39 -36.02
C LEU A 571 25.48 -15.26 -36.46
N PHE A 572 26.80 -15.52 -36.49
CA PHE A 572 27.82 -14.54 -36.86
C PHE A 572 28.33 -14.70 -38.31
N ARG A 573 27.60 -15.40 -39.18
CA ARG A 573 27.98 -15.65 -40.59
C ARG A 573 27.52 -14.55 -41.56
N GLU A 574 26.39 -13.89 -41.30
CA GLU A 574 25.75 -12.97 -42.26
C GLU A 574 26.04 -11.49 -41.93
N PRO A 575 26.76 -10.75 -42.80
CA PRO A 575 26.82 -9.30 -42.74
C PRO A 575 25.47 -8.74 -43.23
N GLY A 576 24.60 -8.35 -42.31
CA GLY A 576 23.27 -7.81 -42.65
C GLY A 576 22.28 -7.76 -41.50
N ALA A 577 22.48 -8.56 -40.45
CA ALA A 577 21.64 -8.57 -39.25
C ALA A 577 22.13 -7.62 -38.13
N GLY A 578 22.94 -6.61 -38.47
CA GLY A 578 23.48 -5.64 -37.50
C GLY A 578 24.77 -6.05 -36.78
N ASN A 579 25.33 -7.24 -37.04
CA ASN A 579 26.58 -7.71 -36.44
C ASN A 579 27.77 -7.55 -37.41
N THR A 580 28.73 -6.70 -37.06
CA THR A 580 29.97 -6.45 -37.82
C THR A 580 31.13 -7.38 -37.44
N PHE A 581 30.93 -8.27 -36.48
CA PHE A 581 31.99 -9.10 -35.91
C PHE A 581 31.89 -10.55 -36.36
N SER A 582 33.06 -11.18 -36.54
CA SER A 582 33.20 -12.62 -36.73
C SER A 582 33.83 -13.23 -35.48
N VAL A 583 33.50 -14.49 -35.21
CA VAL A 583 33.98 -15.20 -34.02
C VAL A 583 34.90 -16.34 -34.39
N ARG A 584 35.81 -16.68 -33.47
CA ARG A 584 36.67 -17.87 -33.53
C ARG A 584 36.27 -18.79 -32.42
N ILE A 585 36.15 -20.09 -32.69
CA ILE A 585 35.76 -21.07 -31.68
C ILE A 585 36.79 -22.19 -31.60
N GLY A 586 37.21 -22.56 -30.38
CA GLY A 586 38.05 -23.71 -30.10
C GLY A 586 37.33 -24.71 -29.21
N LEU A 587 37.31 -25.99 -29.61
CA LEU A 587 36.71 -27.09 -28.87
C LEU A 587 37.74 -28.19 -28.58
N ASN A 588 37.90 -28.56 -27.31
CA ASN A 588 38.71 -29.70 -26.92
C ASN A 588 38.07 -30.49 -25.76
N GLY A 589 38.16 -31.81 -25.83
CA GLY A 589 37.69 -32.73 -24.80
C GLY A 589 38.80 -33.16 -23.83
N GLY A 590 38.41 -33.49 -22.60
CA GLY A 590 39.30 -34.21 -21.68
C GLY A 590 38.97 -33.98 -20.21
N ARG A 591 39.89 -34.44 -19.36
CA ARG A 591 39.80 -34.29 -17.90
C ARG A 591 40.28 -32.90 -17.47
N ALA A 592 39.57 -32.32 -16.51
CA ALA A 592 39.96 -31.13 -15.77
C ALA A 592 39.53 -31.27 -14.31
N VAL A 593 40.04 -30.41 -13.45
CA VAL A 593 39.54 -30.23 -12.08
C VAL A 593 38.63 -29.02 -12.08
N ARG A 594 37.39 -29.17 -11.63
CA ARG A 594 36.53 -28.04 -11.25
C ARG A 594 36.78 -27.75 -9.78
N GLY A 595 37.23 -26.55 -9.45
CA GLY A 595 37.65 -26.28 -8.09
C GLY A 595 37.79 -24.81 -7.74
N ASN A 596 37.97 -24.56 -6.45
CA ASN A 596 38.17 -23.22 -5.91
C ASN A 596 39.58 -22.72 -6.18
N VAL A 597 39.70 -21.61 -6.90
CA VAL A 597 40.97 -20.98 -7.26
C VAL A 597 40.98 -19.54 -6.78
N GLY A 598 41.99 -19.15 -6.01
CA GLY A 598 42.15 -17.76 -5.52
C GLY A 598 42.48 -17.68 -4.03
N ALA A 599 42.05 -16.58 -3.40
CA ALA A 599 42.34 -16.24 -2.00
C ALA A 599 41.08 -16.37 -1.11
N PRO A 600 41.20 -16.41 0.24
CA PRO A 600 40.07 -16.63 1.16
C PRO A 600 38.85 -15.70 0.98
N GLY A 601 39.02 -14.48 0.46
CA GLY A 601 37.91 -13.54 0.20
C GLY A 601 37.50 -13.35 -1.27
N ARG A 602 38.23 -13.96 -2.21
CA ARG A 602 37.94 -13.88 -3.65
C ARG A 602 38.43 -15.15 -4.34
N ARG A 603 37.47 -16.01 -4.70
CA ARG A 603 37.72 -17.27 -5.40
C ARG A 603 36.85 -17.34 -6.65
N GLU A 604 37.34 -18.10 -7.61
CA GLU A 604 36.57 -18.56 -8.76
C GLU A 604 36.45 -20.08 -8.67
N TYR A 605 35.22 -20.58 -8.75
CA TYR A 605 34.98 -22.02 -8.87
C TYR A 605 34.94 -22.38 -10.35
N THR A 606 36.10 -22.77 -10.88
CA THR A 606 36.38 -22.81 -12.33
C THR A 606 37.12 -24.09 -12.71
N PHE A 607 37.28 -24.34 -14.00
CA PHE A 607 37.98 -25.51 -14.53
C PHE A 607 39.47 -25.23 -14.75
N ILE A 608 40.32 -26.11 -14.23
CA ILE A 608 41.76 -26.12 -14.47
C ILE A 608 42.17 -27.46 -15.06
N GLY A 609 42.85 -27.44 -16.21
CA GLY A 609 43.40 -28.65 -16.78
C GLY A 609 44.07 -28.42 -18.13
N ASP A 610 44.84 -29.40 -18.56
CA ASP A 610 45.48 -29.40 -19.87
C ASP A 610 44.46 -29.39 -21.02
N ALA A 611 43.29 -30.01 -20.83
CA ALA A 611 42.19 -29.99 -21.79
C ALA A 611 41.62 -28.58 -22.00
N VAL A 612 41.53 -27.77 -20.94
CA VAL A 612 41.09 -26.36 -20.99
C VAL A 612 42.10 -25.53 -21.78
N ASN A 613 43.39 -25.67 -21.45
CA ASN A 613 44.47 -24.97 -22.15
C ASN A 613 44.54 -25.34 -23.64
N THR A 614 44.20 -26.59 -23.99
CA THR A 614 44.17 -27.06 -25.37
C THR A 614 43.01 -26.42 -26.14
N ALA A 615 41.81 -26.33 -25.56
CA ALA A 615 40.67 -25.63 -26.17
C ALA A 615 40.98 -24.16 -26.44
N GLN A 616 41.56 -23.45 -25.47
CA GLN A 616 41.97 -22.06 -25.62
C GLN A 616 42.96 -21.88 -26.77
N ARG A 617 43.94 -22.77 -26.89
CA ARG A 617 44.95 -22.68 -27.98
C ARG A 617 44.35 -23.03 -29.34
N LEU A 618 43.37 -23.92 -29.41
CA LEU A 618 42.66 -24.20 -30.65
C LEU A 618 41.87 -22.96 -31.11
N GLU A 619 41.19 -22.26 -30.20
CA GLU A 619 40.53 -20.98 -30.52
C GLU A 619 41.54 -19.98 -31.08
N ALA A 620 42.65 -19.76 -30.37
CA ALA A 620 43.65 -18.76 -30.75
C ALA A 620 44.29 -19.01 -32.13
N ASN A 621 44.34 -20.27 -32.57
CA ASN A 621 44.83 -20.68 -33.90
C ASN A 621 43.72 -20.80 -34.95
N CYS A 622 42.48 -20.48 -34.62
CA CYS A 622 41.33 -20.60 -35.51
C CYS A 622 41.19 -19.40 -36.44
N GLU A 623 40.74 -19.66 -37.66
CA GLU A 623 40.37 -18.62 -38.61
C GLU A 623 39.03 -17.98 -38.21
N PRO A 624 38.85 -16.64 -38.40
CA PRO A 624 37.58 -16.00 -38.12
C PRO A 624 36.41 -16.61 -38.90
N GLY A 625 35.27 -16.81 -38.23
CA GLY A 625 34.07 -17.43 -38.81
C GLY A 625 34.14 -18.96 -38.90
N LYS A 626 35.09 -19.60 -38.20
CA LYS A 626 35.27 -21.05 -38.16
C LYS A 626 35.39 -21.57 -36.72
N ALA A 627 35.29 -22.88 -36.57
CA ALA A 627 35.62 -23.59 -35.33
C ALA A 627 36.79 -24.54 -35.56
N LEU A 628 37.75 -24.59 -34.63
CA LEU A 628 38.77 -25.63 -34.56
C LEU A 628 38.40 -26.63 -33.48
N ILE A 629 38.13 -27.86 -33.89
CA ILE A 629 37.62 -28.92 -33.01
C ILE A 629 38.65 -30.04 -32.94
N SER A 630 39.10 -30.41 -31.73
CA SER A 630 40.01 -31.54 -31.55
C SER A 630 39.46 -32.81 -32.22
N ALA A 631 40.33 -33.63 -32.82
CA ALA A 631 39.90 -34.75 -33.65
C ALA A 631 38.94 -35.72 -32.95
N ASP A 632 39.11 -35.96 -31.65
CA ASP A 632 38.26 -36.87 -30.89
C ASP A 632 36.84 -36.30 -30.73
N ILE A 633 36.73 -35.03 -30.33
CA ILE A 633 35.43 -34.32 -30.23
C ILE A 633 34.74 -34.22 -31.60
N TYR A 634 35.49 -33.98 -32.67
CA TYR A 634 34.91 -33.94 -34.02
C TYR A 634 34.29 -35.30 -34.38
N ARG A 635 35.02 -36.39 -34.20
CA ARG A 635 34.52 -37.76 -34.48
C ARG A 635 33.31 -38.12 -33.62
N GLU A 636 33.31 -37.73 -32.36
CA GLU A 636 32.17 -37.95 -31.45
C GLU A 636 30.95 -37.09 -31.79
N SER A 637 31.14 -35.92 -32.41
CA SER A 637 30.04 -35.01 -32.75
C SER A 637 29.22 -35.44 -33.98
N GLY A 638 29.76 -36.32 -34.83
CA GLY A 638 29.13 -36.78 -36.08
C GLY A 638 29.13 -35.71 -37.19
N ASP A 639 28.31 -35.93 -38.24
CA ASP A 639 28.25 -35.07 -39.43
C ASP A 639 27.43 -33.78 -39.19
N MET A 640 27.91 -32.90 -38.31
CA MET A 640 27.23 -31.63 -38.00
C MET A 640 27.65 -30.46 -38.89
N PHE A 641 28.88 -30.47 -39.39
CA PHE A 641 29.47 -29.34 -40.12
C PHE A 641 29.46 -29.62 -41.62
N ARG A 642 29.14 -28.60 -42.43
CA ARG A 642 29.05 -28.73 -43.90
C ARG A 642 30.41 -28.97 -44.57
N SER A 643 31.47 -28.45 -43.96
CA SER A 643 32.85 -28.57 -44.43
C SER A 643 33.76 -28.72 -43.22
N ALA A 644 34.65 -29.71 -43.26
CA ALA A 644 35.68 -29.91 -42.26
C ALA A 644 37.00 -30.27 -42.96
N GLU A 645 38.06 -29.53 -42.64
CA GLU A 645 39.42 -29.82 -43.12
C GLU A 645 40.27 -30.29 -41.94
N GLU A 646 40.92 -31.44 -42.07
CA GLU A 646 41.86 -31.90 -41.04
C GLU A 646 43.13 -31.02 -41.05
N LYS A 647 43.50 -30.53 -39.87
CA LYS A 647 44.69 -29.71 -39.63
C LYS A 647 45.57 -30.36 -38.56
N VAL A 648 46.87 -30.26 -38.75
CA VAL A 648 47.88 -30.61 -37.75
C VAL A 648 48.49 -29.31 -37.22
N ILE A 649 48.22 -28.98 -35.95
CA ILE A 649 48.54 -27.67 -35.37
C ILE A 649 49.57 -27.84 -34.27
N LYS A 650 50.69 -27.11 -34.38
CA LYS A 650 51.71 -27.06 -33.32
C LYS A 650 51.27 -26.09 -32.22
N LEU A 651 50.83 -26.61 -31.09
CA LEU A 651 50.39 -25.80 -29.95
C LEU A 651 51.58 -25.49 -29.03
N LYS A 652 51.68 -24.23 -28.56
CA LYS A 652 52.73 -23.81 -27.62
C LYS A 652 52.73 -24.68 -26.36
N GLY A 653 53.87 -25.28 -26.01
CA GLY A 653 53.98 -26.12 -24.80
C GLY A 653 53.37 -27.51 -24.91
N LYS A 654 53.06 -27.99 -26.12
CA LYS A 654 52.77 -29.40 -26.41
C LYS A 654 53.94 -30.01 -27.18
N ALA A 655 54.35 -31.22 -26.80
CA ALA A 655 55.41 -31.95 -27.48
C ALA A 655 54.95 -32.47 -28.86
N GLU A 656 53.76 -33.07 -28.89
CA GLU A 656 53.12 -33.58 -30.11
C GLU A 656 52.19 -32.52 -30.74
N PRO A 657 52.16 -32.41 -32.08
CA PRO A 657 51.16 -31.61 -32.78
C PRO A 657 49.73 -32.10 -32.50
N ALA A 658 48.79 -31.18 -32.31
CA ALA A 658 47.39 -31.51 -32.12
C ALA A 658 46.70 -31.73 -33.48
N ARG A 659 45.97 -32.85 -33.62
CA ARG A 659 45.06 -33.08 -34.75
C ARG A 659 43.71 -32.44 -34.44
N ALA A 660 43.24 -31.58 -35.32
CA ALA A 660 41.96 -30.89 -35.20
C ALA A 660 41.30 -30.74 -36.57
N PHE A 661 40.00 -30.48 -36.58
CA PHE A 661 39.23 -30.19 -37.78
C PHE A 661 38.85 -28.71 -37.79
N LEU A 662 39.15 -28.03 -38.89
CA LEU A 662 38.68 -26.68 -39.17
C LEU A 662 37.29 -26.77 -39.79
N CYS A 663 36.27 -26.41 -39.01
CA CYS A 663 34.87 -26.58 -39.33
C CYS A 663 34.21 -25.25 -39.72
N GLY A 664 33.44 -25.27 -40.81
CA GLY A 664 32.54 -24.19 -41.21
C GLY A 664 31.08 -24.54 -40.94
N ALA A 665 30.27 -23.52 -40.62
CA ALA A 665 28.84 -23.63 -40.38
C ALA A 665 28.03 -24.24 -41.55
#